data_AF-A0A1B0FKN1-F1
#
_entry.id   AF-A0A1B0FKN1-F1
#
_cell.length_a   1.000
_cell.length_b   1.000
_cell.length_c   1.000
_cell.angle_alpha   90.00
_cell.angle_beta   90.00
_cell.angle_gamma   90.00
#
_symmetry.space_group_name_H-M   'P 1'
#
loop_
_entity.id
_entity.type
_entity.pdbx_description
1 polymer ?
#
loop_
_entity_poly.entity_id
_entity_poly.type
_entity_poly.pdbx_seq_one_letter_code
_entity_poly.pdbx_strand_id
1 'polypeptide(L)'
;MDCGGVLVKYILFVFNILFVVCGLLLIIFGSLMVSNIGEIPSTPESIQANSVPVVILVLGCIIFVIAFLGCCGAIRENACCTMTYSVIMLTLFICQLALVIFIWQQRVQILDKMDDVIIKIWDQRHTDQKVMDALQISFKCCGKNGFTDYTLAGEAIPPSCCEVSATSCTAIEAISRPGCVRAFTNFWENSMNIIRYAGLGVAGVELSFGIMGKLILYGIDLSPPVRACRMTLKELNLPFEYKIIDLSKGEHLADEYCAKNPQHTVPTLEDDGHIIWDSHAIMAYLVNKYGEENDSLYPKDLLKRAIVDQRLHLESGVIFEGGLRSITSQIFSENDNNIPTSKINAILKIYDLLEVFLKSTPYVAGSNVTIADFSISVFFLQRSRITNMGKLILYGLDASPPVRASLMTLKALDIPFEYKIVDLLNKEHLSEEYCAKNPQHTVPTLEDDGNFIWDSHAIMAYLVSKYGKDDAFYPKDLLKRAVVDQRLHFESGVMFQGGLRNITAPLFFKNETKIPRSKIDAIVDVYNFLELFLKNGPYMAGSHLTIADFSIVSTVTSLVNFVDIEAGKYPKLMAWLKRMETLPYYQETNGKGAQKLKEMIKMKVSIIGIVAICYGVIVLNSVNAVEIDGTVHFPPQAIVPVGLITIGSIVVLISFCGCCGAIRENVTETMCYAVFMFILLILQSVILVLLWTNKEKISDAMGQVIESAWERESREAGVFEAIQKSLKCCGVNGVVDYGAILKLPPPSCCENDSCITANFYGGCRRKFIDLVTGSTDNAKYFSLGLIAVELIGFIFACCLANNIRNYKRRNIY
;
A
#
# COMPACT_ATOMS: atom_id res chain seq x y z
N MET A 1 0.33 26.88 9.59
CA MET A 1 1.06 25.61 9.83
C MET A 1 0.51 25.06 11.14
N ASP A 2 -0.24 23.97 11.03
CA ASP A 2 -1.07 23.38 12.09
C ASP A 2 -0.21 22.70 13.17
N CYS A 3 -0.44 23.02 14.44
CA CYS A 3 0.26 22.40 15.58
C CYS A 3 -0.42 21.08 16.03
N GLY A 4 -1.71 20.89 15.73
CA GLY A 4 -2.52 19.75 16.15
C GLY A 4 -2.34 18.52 15.27
N GLY A 5 -2.45 18.65 13.95
CA GLY A 5 -2.20 17.55 13.01
C GLY A 5 -0.75 17.08 13.04
N VAL A 6 0.18 18.00 13.26
CA VAL A 6 1.61 17.67 13.46
C VAL A 6 1.80 16.89 14.77
N LEU A 7 1.15 17.29 15.86
CA LEU A 7 1.22 16.59 17.14
C LEU A 7 0.66 15.16 17.05
N VAL A 8 -0.52 14.97 16.45
CA VAL A 8 -1.14 13.64 16.26
C VAL A 8 -0.26 12.73 15.40
N LYS A 9 0.36 13.27 14.34
CA LYS A 9 1.30 12.55 13.48
C LYS A 9 2.51 12.05 14.27
N TYR A 10 3.10 12.89 15.12
CA TYR A 10 4.25 12.50 15.94
C TYR A 10 3.88 11.53 17.05
N ILE A 11 2.71 11.68 17.67
CA ILE A 11 2.20 10.72 18.66
C ILE A 11 2.00 9.35 18.01
N LEU A 12 1.31 9.27 16.87
CA LEU A 12 1.10 8.03 16.13
C LEU A 12 2.43 7.37 15.73
N PHE A 13 3.39 8.17 15.29
CA PHE A 13 4.73 7.68 14.92
C PHE A 13 5.51 7.13 16.12
N VAL A 14 5.54 7.86 17.25
CA VAL A 14 6.23 7.43 18.48
C VAL A 14 5.62 6.14 19.02
N PHE A 15 4.28 6.05 19.07
CA PHE A 15 3.60 4.82 19.50
C PHE A 15 3.93 3.64 18.60
N ASN A 16 3.90 3.80 17.27
CA ASN A 16 4.25 2.73 16.35
C ASN A 16 5.73 2.30 16.47
N ILE A 17 6.66 3.21 16.76
CA ILE A 17 8.06 2.84 17.05
C ILE A 17 8.17 1.96 18.30
N LEU A 18 7.44 2.28 19.37
CA LEU A 18 7.44 1.46 20.58
C LEU A 18 6.94 0.03 20.28
N PHE A 19 5.92 -0.12 19.44
CA PHE A 19 5.43 -1.43 19.01
C PHE A 19 6.39 -2.17 18.08
N VAL A 20 7.14 -1.47 17.21
CA VAL A 20 8.21 -2.09 16.42
C VAL A 20 9.28 -2.69 17.34
N VAL A 21 9.72 -1.94 18.35
CA VAL A 21 10.70 -2.42 19.33
C VAL A 21 10.14 -3.62 20.12
N CYS A 22 8.89 -3.54 20.56
CA CYS A 22 8.22 -4.64 21.26
C CYS A 22 8.14 -5.91 20.40
N GLY A 23 7.73 -5.79 19.13
CA GLY A 23 7.66 -6.90 18.18
C GLY A 23 9.03 -7.57 17.98
N LEU A 24 10.09 -6.78 17.83
CA LEU A 24 11.47 -7.29 17.72
C LEU A 24 11.92 -8.03 18.98
N LEU A 25 11.63 -7.50 20.17
CA LEU A 25 11.96 -8.15 21.43
C LEU A 25 11.23 -9.49 21.60
N LEU A 26 9.96 -9.57 21.21
CA LEU A 26 9.19 -10.82 21.25
C LEU A 26 9.72 -11.86 20.27
N ILE A 27 10.14 -11.44 19.07
CA ILE A 27 10.78 -12.34 18.09
C ILE A 27 12.10 -12.89 18.64
N ILE A 28 12.94 -12.02 19.23
CA ILE A 28 14.21 -12.42 19.83
C ILE A 28 13.95 -13.39 20.99
N PHE A 29 13.04 -13.06 21.89
CA PHE A 29 12.71 -13.88 23.05
C PHE A 29 12.10 -15.24 22.64
N GLY A 30 11.15 -15.26 21.71
CA GLY A 30 10.58 -16.49 21.17
C GLY A 30 11.63 -17.39 20.51
N SER A 31 12.56 -16.79 19.75
CA SER A 31 13.67 -17.53 19.12
C SER A 31 14.64 -18.11 20.14
N LEU A 32 14.92 -17.37 21.22
CA LEU A 32 15.74 -17.84 22.33
C LEU A 32 15.04 -18.96 23.12
N MET A 33 13.73 -18.91 23.28
CA MET A 33 12.98 -20.00 23.93
C MET A 33 12.97 -21.28 23.09
N VAL A 34 12.74 -21.16 21.77
CA VAL A 34 12.77 -22.32 20.86
C VAL A 34 14.13 -23.01 20.87
N SER A 35 15.23 -22.24 20.92
CA SER A 35 16.59 -22.80 20.94
C SER A 35 16.94 -23.50 22.26
N ASN A 36 16.32 -23.14 23.38
CA ASN A 36 16.57 -23.75 24.69
C ASN A 36 15.66 -24.96 25.02
N ILE A 37 14.61 -25.24 24.24
CA ILE A 37 13.66 -26.35 24.49
C ILE A 37 14.11 -27.67 23.83
N GLY A 38 15.17 -27.64 23.01
CA GLY A 38 15.70 -28.81 22.30
C GLY A 38 16.25 -29.96 23.18
N GLU A 39 16.19 -29.87 24.51
CA GLU A 39 16.79 -30.84 25.45
C GLU A 39 15.78 -31.67 26.28
N ILE A 40 14.47 -31.62 26.02
CA ILE A 40 13.45 -32.31 26.85
C ILE A 40 12.91 -33.59 26.16
N PRO A 41 12.79 -34.75 26.86
CA PRO A 41 12.30 -36.00 26.28
C PRO A 41 10.85 -35.92 25.78
N SER A 42 10.58 -36.62 24.66
CA SER A 42 9.29 -36.66 23.98
C SER A 42 8.29 -37.62 24.64
N THR A 43 7.36 -37.08 25.43
CA THR A 43 6.06 -37.70 25.76
C THR A 43 4.95 -36.96 24.98
N PRO A 44 3.72 -37.49 24.87
CA PRO A 44 2.60 -36.82 24.18
C PRO A 44 2.26 -35.41 24.70
N GLU A 45 2.81 -35.02 25.85
CA GLU A 45 2.67 -33.70 26.47
C GLU A 45 3.68 -32.66 25.94
N SER A 46 4.70 -33.08 25.19
CA SER A 46 5.65 -32.17 24.53
C SER A 46 5.01 -31.33 23.41
N ILE A 47 3.76 -31.64 23.03
CA ILE A 47 2.95 -30.84 22.09
C ILE A 47 2.57 -29.49 22.72
N GLN A 48 2.39 -29.41 24.05
CA GLN A 48 2.09 -28.14 24.74
C GLN A 48 3.35 -27.29 24.96
N ALA A 49 4.51 -27.90 25.27
CA ALA A 49 5.75 -27.17 25.54
C ALA A 49 6.32 -26.40 24.32
N ASN A 50 6.10 -26.91 23.10
CA ASN A 50 6.53 -26.25 21.85
C ASN A 50 5.54 -25.19 21.32
N SER A 51 4.33 -25.11 21.86
CA SER A 51 3.30 -24.19 21.36
C SER A 51 3.54 -22.74 21.81
N VAL A 52 4.01 -22.54 23.04
CA VAL A 52 4.17 -21.20 23.65
C VAL A 52 5.26 -20.36 22.96
N PRO A 53 6.49 -20.85 22.71
CA PRO A 53 7.51 -20.08 22.01
C PRO A 53 7.11 -19.71 20.57
N VAL A 54 6.41 -20.62 19.89
CA VAL A 54 5.94 -20.42 18.51
C VAL A 54 4.85 -19.35 18.46
N VAL A 55 3.90 -19.37 19.40
CA VAL A 55 2.86 -18.34 19.50
C VAL A 55 3.48 -16.96 19.77
N ILE A 56 4.47 -16.87 20.67
CA ILE A 56 5.18 -15.61 20.96
C ILE A 56 5.91 -15.08 19.71
N LEU A 57 6.54 -15.96 18.94
CA LEU A 57 7.26 -15.59 17.72
C LEU A 57 6.31 -15.09 16.63
N VAL A 58 5.21 -15.82 16.38
CA VAL A 58 4.18 -15.41 15.41
C VAL A 58 3.55 -14.07 15.80
N LEU A 59 3.23 -13.90 17.08
CA LEU A 59 2.69 -12.65 17.61
C LEU A 59 3.67 -11.49 17.43
N GLY A 60 4.95 -11.70 17.70
CA GLY A 60 6.01 -10.70 17.50
C GLY A 60 6.15 -10.26 16.03
N CYS A 61 6.07 -11.21 15.10
CA CYS A 61 6.08 -10.92 13.66
C CYS A 61 4.88 -10.08 13.21
N ILE A 62 3.67 -10.42 13.68
CA ILE A 62 2.45 -9.68 13.37
C ILE A 62 2.53 -8.24 13.90
N ILE A 63 2.92 -8.06 15.16
CA ILE A 63 3.06 -6.74 15.79
C ILE A 63 4.09 -5.89 15.04
N PHE A 64 5.23 -6.46 14.67
CA PHE A 64 6.27 -5.77 13.92
C PHE A 64 5.77 -5.25 12.57
N VAL A 65 5.08 -6.09 11.77
CA VAL A 65 4.59 -5.71 10.44
C VAL A 65 3.56 -4.59 10.52
N ILE A 66 2.59 -4.70 11.44
CA ILE A 66 1.52 -3.70 11.60
C ILE A 66 2.12 -2.36 12.04
N ALA A 67 3.01 -2.39 13.03
CA ALA A 67 3.65 -1.20 13.55
C ALA A 67 4.57 -0.53 12.52
N PHE A 68 5.25 -1.32 11.68
CA PHE A 68 6.08 -0.81 10.59
C PHE A 68 5.24 -0.12 9.51
N LEU A 69 4.09 -0.71 9.14
CA LEU A 69 3.14 -0.10 8.20
C LEU A 69 2.56 1.22 8.75
N GLY A 70 2.18 1.25 10.03
CA GLY A 70 1.71 2.46 10.71
C GLY A 70 2.78 3.56 10.76
N CYS A 71 4.01 3.19 11.10
CA CYS A 71 5.17 4.07 11.10
C CYS A 71 5.47 4.67 9.70
N CYS A 72 5.43 3.83 8.66
CA CYS A 72 5.63 4.25 7.27
C CYS A 72 4.50 5.14 6.75
N GLY A 73 3.24 4.81 7.07
CA GLY A 73 2.07 5.61 6.73
C GLY A 73 2.10 6.99 7.37
N ALA A 74 2.44 7.05 8.67
CA ALA A 74 2.52 8.30 9.43
C ALA A 74 3.63 9.24 8.93
N ILE A 75 4.86 8.75 8.68
CA ILE A 75 5.96 9.64 8.23
C ILE A 75 5.77 10.08 6.78
N ARG A 76 5.38 9.16 5.89
CA ARG A 76 5.40 9.39 4.44
C ARG A 76 4.11 9.96 3.87
N GLU A 77 3.09 10.18 4.71
CA GLU A 77 1.76 10.68 4.31
C GLU A 77 1.15 9.85 3.17
N ASN A 78 1.44 8.55 3.15
CA ASN A 78 1.02 7.66 2.07
C ASN A 78 -0.37 7.10 2.38
N ALA A 79 -1.37 7.56 1.63
CA ALA A 79 -2.76 7.14 1.77
C ALA A 79 -2.94 5.61 1.72
N CYS A 80 -2.20 4.89 0.88
CA CYS A 80 -2.30 3.44 0.77
C CYS A 80 -1.81 2.73 2.06
N CYS A 81 -0.63 3.11 2.56
CA CYS A 81 -0.09 2.52 3.80
C CYS A 81 -0.96 2.84 5.02
N THR A 82 -1.46 4.08 5.10
CA THR A 82 -2.35 4.50 6.19
C THR A 82 -3.71 3.80 6.11
N MET A 83 -4.28 3.62 4.91
CA MET A 83 -5.53 2.87 4.73
C MET A 83 -5.38 1.39 5.10
N THR A 84 -4.29 0.74 4.69
CA THR A 84 -4.04 -0.66 5.07
C THR A 84 -3.87 -0.81 6.59
N TYR A 85 -3.11 0.10 7.21
CA TYR A 85 -2.97 0.15 8.67
C TYR A 85 -4.32 0.31 9.37
N SER A 86 -5.18 1.24 8.92
CA SER A 86 -6.50 1.47 9.51
C SER A 86 -7.44 0.27 9.38
N VAL A 87 -7.44 -0.43 8.24
CA VAL A 87 -8.24 -1.65 8.04
C VAL A 87 -7.79 -2.78 8.96
N ILE A 88 -6.48 -2.94 9.14
CA ILE A 88 -5.93 -3.95 10.05
C ILE A 88 -6.27 -3.60 11.51
N MET A 89 -6.13 -2.33 11.91
CA MET A 89 -6.50 -1.89 13.27
C MET A 89 -7.99 -2.10 13.56
N LEU A 90 -8.88 -1.82 12.59
CA LEU A 90 -10.32 -2.08 12.73
C LEU A 90 -10.61 -3.58 12.87
N THR A 91 -9.91 -4.43 12.13
CA THR A 91 -10.08 -5.89 12.22
C THR A 91 -9.62 -6.40 13.59
N LEU A 92 -8.48 -5.92 14.08
CA LEU A 92 -7.96 -6.28 15.41
C LEU A 92 -8.88 -5.79 16.53
N PHE A 93 -9.48 -4.61 16.39
CA PHE A 93 -10.49 -4.11 17.34
C PHE A 93 -11.71 -5.05 17.43
N ILE A 94 -12.23 -5.50 16.29
CA ILE A 94 -13.35 -6.46 16.26
C ILE A 94 -12.94 -7.79 16.92
N CYS A 95 -11.75 -8.30 16.62
CA CYS A 95 -11.23 -9.52 17.25
C CYS A 95 -11.03 -9.34 18.76
N GLN A 96 -10.55 -8.19 19.22
CA GLN A 96 -10.37 -7.87 20.63
C GLN A 96 -11.71 -7.86 21.38
N LEU A 97 -12.74 -7.22 20.82
CA LEU A 97 -14.08 -7.24 21.40
C LEU A 97 -14.65 -8.66 21.47
N ALA A 98 -14.50 -9.45 20.41
CA ALA A 98 -14.92 -10.85 20.39
C ALA A 98 -14.21 -11.68 21.46
N LEU A 99 -12.90 -11.49 21.66
CA LEU A 99 -12.12 -12.15 22.70
C LEU A 99 -12.61 -11.76 24.11
N VAL A 100 -12.82 -10.47 24.37
CA VAL A 100 -13.30 -9.99 25.68
C VAL A 100 -14.67 -10.59 25.99
N ILE A 101 -15.59 -10.61 25.02
CA ILE A 101 -16.92 -11.22 25.16
C ILE A 101 -16.80 -12.72 25.43
N PHE A 102 -15.96 -13.42 24.67
CA PHE A 102 -15.72 -14.85 24.84
C PHE A 102 -15.20 -15.18 26.25
N ILE A 103 -14.18 -14.47 26.74
CA ILE A 103 -13.63 -14.67 28.09
C ILE A 103 -14.68 -14.33 29.15
N TRP A 104 -15.54 -13.34 28.92
CA TRP A 104 -16.64 -12.99 29.83
C TRP A 104 -17.67 -14.13 29.94
N GLN A 105 -18.03 -14.72 28.81
CA GLN A 105 -19.02 -15.79 28.74
C GLN A 105 -18.48 -17.13 29.26
N GLN A 106 -17.24 -17.47 28.91
CA GLN A 106 -16.64 -18.77 29.20
C GLN A 106 -15.79 -18.78 30.49
N ARG A 107 -15.84 -17.71 31.29
CA ARG A 107 -15.00 -17.52 32.49
C ARG A 107 -14.93 -18.75 33.39
N VAL A 108 -16.08 -19.29 33.78
CA VAL A 108 -16.16 -20.43 34.71
C VAL A 108 -15.56 -21.69 34.08
N GLN A 109 -15.93 -22.00 32.84
CA GLN A 109 -15.42 -23.18 32.12
C GLN A 109 -13.91 -23.10 31.86
N ILE A 110 -13.36 -21.90 31.66
CA ILE A 110 -11.92 -21.70 31.51
C ILE A 110 -11.21 -21.96 32.84
N LEU A 111 -11.73 -21.43 33.96
CA LEU A 111 -11.16 -21.68 35.29
C LEU A 111 -11.18 -23.18 35.65
N ASP A 112 -12.30 -23.88 35.40
CA ASP A 112 -12.41 -25.31 35.66
C ASP A 112 -11.37 -26.12 34.85
N LYS A 113 -11.17 -25.77 33.57
CA LYS A 113 -10.12 -26.39 32.74
C LYS A 113 -8.71 -26.11 33.25
N MET A 114 -8.47 -24.98 33.92
CA MET A 114 -7.17 -24.67 34.52
C MET A 114 -6.93 -25.48 35.78
N ASP A 115 -7.97 -25.76 36.57
CA ASP A 115 -7.88 -26.65 37.72
C ASP A 115 -7.47 -28.07 37.30
N ASP A 116 -8.07 -28.58 36.21
CA ASP A 116 -7.75 -29.90 35.64
C ASP A 116 -6.26 -30.04 35.25
N VAL A 117 -5.60 -28.95 34.83
CA VAL A 117 -4.17 -28.97 34.49
C VAL A 117 -3.33 -29.30 35.72
N ILE A 118 -3.62 -28.66 36.86
CA ILE A 118 -2.87 -28.87 38.10
C ILE A 118 -3.16 -30.26 38.68
N ILE A 119 -4.40 -30.74 38.52
CA ILE A 119 -4.78 -32.10 38.92
C ILE A 119 -3.97 -33.13 38.13
N LYS A 120 -3.84 -32.98 36.81
CA LYS A 120 -3.04 -33.88 35.98
C LYS A 120 -1.55 -33.86 36.35
N ILE A 121 -0.99 -32.66 36.56
CA ILE A 121 0.41 -32.52 36.99
C ILE A 121 0.62 -33.18 38.35
N TRP A 122 -0.33 -33.05 39.28
CA TRP A 122 -0.28 -33.71 40.58
C TRP A 122 -0.30 -35.23 40.48
N ASP A 123 -1.13 -35.79 39.60
CA ASP A 123 -1.25 -37.23 39.39
C ASP A 123 0.01 -37.81 38.72
N GLN A 124 0.70 -37.01 37.89
CA GLN A 124 1.95 -37.38 37.21
C GLN A 124 3.22 -37.14 38.03
N ARG A 125 3.12 -36.58 39.24
CA ARG A 125 4.28 -36.19 40.06
C ARG A 125 5.26 -37.33 40.35
N HIS A 126 4.78 -38.56 40.37
CA HIS A 126 5.59 -39.76 40.59
C HIS A 126 6.48 -40.11 39.39
N THR A 127 6.08 -39.66 38.20
CA THR A 127 6.77 -39.90 36.93
C THR A 127 7.69 -38.74 36.57
N ASP A 128 7.26 -37.50 36.80
CA ASP A 128 8.07 -36.29 36.55
C ASP A 128 7.87 -35.23 37.65
N GLN A 129 8.59 -35.42 38.76
CA GLN A 129 8.51 -34.54 39.93
C GLN A 129 8.96 -33.10 39.63
N LYS A 130 9.79 -32.88 38.60
CA LYS A 130 10.36 -31.56 38.27
C LYS A 130 9.28 -30.57 37.87
N VAL A 131 8.21 -31.03 37.22
CA VAL A 131 7.11 -30.18 36.76
C VAL A 131 6.32 -29.65 37.95
N MET A 132 6.02 -30.51 38.94
CA MET A 132 5.33 -30.09 40.16
C MET A 132 6.22 -29.18 41.02
N ASP A 133 7.52 -29.46 41.11
CA ASP A 133 8.47 -28.61 41.83
C ASP A 133 8.58 -27.21 41.21
N ALA A 134 8.67 -27.12 39.88
CA ALA A 134 8.69 -25.84 39.15
C ALA A 134 7.39 -25.05 39.36
N LEU A 135 6.25 -25.73 39.37
CA LEU A 135 4.94 -25.12 39.65
C LEU A 135 4.88 -24.55 41.08
N GLN A 136 5.30 -25.33 42.08
CA GLN A 136 5.31 -24.95 43.50
C GLN A 136 6.18 -23.73 43.77
N ILE A 137 7.34 -23.65 43.11
CA ILE A 137 8.24 -22.49 43.18
C ILE A 137 7.60 -21.28 42.49
N SER A 138 7.09 -21.45 41.27
CA SER A 138 6.58 -20.35 40.44
C SER A 138 5.33 -19.69 41.03
N PHE A 139 4.41 -20.48 41.58
CA PHE A 139 3.15 -19.99 42.16
C PHE A 139 3.20 -19.86 43.69
N LYS A 140 4.35 -20.12 44.31
CA LYS A 140 4.55 -20.10 45.77
C LYS A 140 3.45 -20.90 46.50
N CYS A 141 3.17 -22.08 45.98
CA CYS A 141 2.13 -22.98 46.48
C CYS A 141 2.77 -24.29 46.96
N CYS A 142 1.99 -25.14 47.64
CA CYS A 142 2.45 -26.46 48.05
C CYS A 142 1.32 -27.48 48.00
N GLY A 143 1.56 -28.61 47.35
CA GLY A 143 0.55 -29.66 47.21
C GLY A 143 -0.58 -29.28 46.25
N LYS A 144 -1.46 -30.22 45.94
CA LYS A 144 -2.65 -29.97 45.11
C LYS A 144 -3.60 -28.98 45.81
N ASN A 145 -4.02 -29.32 47.01
CA ASN A 145 -4.88 -28.54 47.91
C ASN A 145 -4.10 -27.98 49.10
N GLY A 146 -2.97 -28.58 49.45
CA GLY A 146 -2.06 -28.08 50.49
C GLY A 146 -0.92 -29.06 50.79
N PHE A 147 0.02 -28.66 51.65
CA PHE A 147 1.15 -29.51 52.05
C PHE A 147 0.73 -30.86 52.65
N THR A 148 -0.49 -30.94 53.21
CA THR A 148 -1.05 -32.16 53.79
C THR A 148 -1.18 -33.29 52.77
N ASP A 149 -1.32 -32.97 51.48
CA ASP A 149 -1.46 -33.97 50.42
C ASP A 149 -0.23 -34.88 50.32
N TYR A 150 0.97 -34.35 50.61
CA TYR A 150 2.20 -35.16 50.72
C TYR A 150 2.20 -36.00 51.99
N THR A 151 1.90 -35.40 53.14
CA THR A 151 1.96 -36.10 54.43
C THR A 151 0.91 -37.21 54.55
N LEU A 152 -0.27 -37.05 53.94
CA LEU A 152 -1.32 -38.08 53.89
C LEU A 152 -0.98 -39.22 52.94
N ALA A 153 -0.18 -38.94 51.90
CA ALA A 153 0.38 -39.95 51.01
C ALA A 153 1.60 -40.67 51.60
N GLY A 154 2.05 -40.30 52.81
CA GLY A 154 3.26 -40.83 53.44
C GLY A 154 4.56 -40.32 52.80
N GLU A 155 4.48 -39.24 52.01
CA GLU A 155 5.59 -38.65 51.28
C GLU A 155 6.22 -37.51 52.11
N ALA A 156 7.53 -37.32 51.97
CA ALA A 156 8.22 -36.16 52.53
C ALA A 156 7.85 -34.90 51.74
N ILE A 157 7.65 -33.77 52.43
CA ILE A 157 7.33 -32.50 51.79
C ILE A 157 8.55 -32.05 50.96
N PRO A 158 8.40 -31.79 49.66
CA PRO A 158 9.53 -31.44 48.81
C PRO A 158 10.09 -30.05 49.16
N PRO A 159 11.41 -29.82 49.00
CA PRO A 159 12.03 -28.52 49.23
C PRO A 159 11.39 -27.37 48.44
N SER A 160 10.81 -27.64 47.27
CA SER A 160 10.08 -26.66 46.44
C SER A 160 8.87 -26.01 47.15
N CYS A 161 8.32 -26.67 48.18
CA CYS A 161 7.30 -26.12 49.06
C CYS A 161 7.85 -25.16 50.14
N CYS A 162 9.15 -25.18 50.39
CA CYS A 162 9.86 -24.27 51.28
C CYS A 162 10.78 -23.37 50.44
N GLU A 163 11.39 -22.32 51.00
CA GLU A 163 12.29 -21.47 50.19
C GLU A 163 13.53 -22.24 49.70
N VAL A 164 14.12 -21.76 48.59
CA VAL A 164 15.08 -22.45 47.68
C VAL A 164 16.36 -22.96 48.35
N SER A 165 16.61 -22.63 49.62
CA SER A 165 17.83 -22.95 50.37
C SER A 165 17.67 -24.01 51.48
N ALA A 166 16.52 -24.67 51.63
CA ALA A 166 16.32 -25.72 52.64
C ALA A 166 16.58 -27.13 52.09
N THR A 167 17.48 -27.89 52.71
CA THR A 167 17.73 -29.32 52.39
C THR A 167 16.61 -30.27 52.84
N SER A 168 15.69 -29.78 53.67
CA SER A 168 14.50 -30.49 54.15
C SER A 168 13.42 -29.48 54.51
N CYS A 169 12.18 -29.70 54.07
CA CYS A 169 11.04 -28.80 54.31
C CYS A 169 10.17 -29.34 55.46
N THR A 170 9.95 -28.55 56.51
CA THR A 170 9.08 -28.95 57.62
C THR A 170 7.63 -28.57 57.37
N ALA A 171 6.69 -29.31 58.00
CA ALA A 171 5.27 -29.00 57.90
C ALA A 171 4.90 -27.59 58.39
N ILE A 172 5.66 -27.04 59.36
CA ILE A 172 5.47 -25.69 59.89
C ILE A 172 5.86 -24.62 58.87
N GLU A 173 6.87 -24.87 58.04
CA GLU A 173 7.28 -23.94 56.98
C GLU A 173 6.31 -24.01 55.79
N ALA A 174 5.84 -25.20 55.44
CA ALA A 174 4.94 -25.43 54.31
C ALA A 174 3.48 -24.96 54.56
N ILE A 175 3.04 -24.84 55.82
CA ILE A 175 1.67 -24.43 56.19
C ILE A 175 1.29 -23.02 55.70
N SER A 176 2.30 -22.18 55.47
CA SER A 176 2.14 -20.79 55.04
C SER A 176 1.75 -20.66 53.56
N ARG A 177 1.87 -21.74 52.77
CA ARG A 177 1.59 -21.73 51.33
C ARG A 177 0.20 -22.31 51.03
N PRO A 178 -0.58 -21.67 50.14
CA PRO A 178 -1.84 -22.22 49.67
C PRO A 178 -1.61 -23.43 48.77
N GLY A 179 -2.65 -24.26 48.59
CA GLY A 179 -2.67 -25.32 47.58
C GLY A 179 -2.48 -24.77 46.16
N CYS A 180 -1.79 -25.55 45.32
CA CYS A 180 -1.44 -25.13 43.97
C CYS A 180 -2.63 -24.95 43.03
N VAL A 181 -3.73 -25.70 43.21
CA VAL A 181 -4.96 -25.46 42.45
C VAL A 181 -5.43 -24.03 42.71
N ARG A 182 -5.71 -23.68 43.96
CA ARG A 182 -6.21 -22.35 44.33
C ARG A 182 -5.26 -21.21 43.93
N ALA A 183 -3.95 -21.40 44.10
CA ALA A 183 -2.96 -20.40 43.71
C ALA A 183 -2.94 -20.16 42.19
N PHE A 184 -3.04 -21.23 41.40
CA PHE A 184 -3.06 -21.19 39.94
C PHE A 184 -4.38 -20.62 39.40
N THR A 185 -5.52 -21.04 39.94
CA THR A 185 -6.84 -20.50 39.59
C THR A 185 -6.91 -18.99 39.88
N ASN A 186 -6.42 -18.55 41.05
CA ASN A 186 -6.36 -17.12 41.39
C ASN A 186 -5.49 -16.32 40.42
N PHE A 187 -4.36 -16.88 39.97
CA PHE A 187 -3.52 -16.25 38.96
C PHE A 187 -4.27 -16.05 37.64
N TRP A 188 -4.95 -17.10 37.15
CA TRP A 188 -5.73 -17.04 35.91
C TRP A 188 -6.96 -16.13 36.04
N GLU A 189 -7.64 -16.14 37.17
CA GLU A 189 -8.77 -15.25 37.45
C GLU A 189 -8.34 -13.78 37.40
N ASN A 190 -7.23 -13.43 38.07
CA ASN A 190 -6.67 -12.09 38.04
C ASN A 190 -6.21 -11.70 36.62
N SER A 191 -5.54 -12.61 35.92
CA SER A 191 -5.05 -12.36 34.56
C SER A 191 -6.20 -12.15 33.56
N MET A 192 -7.27 -12.95 33.65
CA MET A 192 -8.47 -12.78 32.84
C MET A 192 -9.21 -11.48 33.16
N ASN A 193 -9.24 -11.06 34.43
CA ASN A 193 -9.79 -9.75 34.79
C ASN A 193 -8.96 -8.61 34.18
N ILE A 194 -7.63 -8.70 34.21
CA ILE A 194 -6.75 -7.72 33.55
C ILE A 194 -7.08 -7.66 32.05
N ILE A 195 -7.14 -8.81 31.35
CA ILE A 195 -7.44 -8.87 29.91
C ILE A 195 -8.81 -8.24 29.61
N ARG A 196 -9.83 -8.55 30.41
CA ARG A 196 -11.20 -8.03 30.24
C ARG A 196 -11.27 -6.51 30.42
N TYR A 197 -10.73 -5.99 31.51
CA TYR A 197 -10.81 -4.56 31.82
C TYR A 197 -9.84 -3.72 30.97
N ALA A 198 -8.63 -4.21 30.71
CA ALA A 198 -7.70 -3.55 29.79
C ALA A 198 -8.23 -3.55 28.35
N GLY A 199 -8.81 -4.67 27.89
CA GLY A 199 -9.42 -4.77 26.57
C GLY A 199 -10.61 -3.82 26.38
N LEU A 200 -11.43 -3.60 27.41
CA LEU A 200 -12.48 -2.58 27.39
C LEU A 200 -11.91 -1.15 27.41
N GLY A 201 -10.83 -0.91 28.16
CA GLY A 201 -10.16 0.38 28.20
C GLY A 201 -9.56 0.78 26.85
N VAL A 202 -8.85 -0.15 26.19
CA VAL A 202 -8.30 0.06 24.84
C VAL A 202 -9.42 0.31 23.84
N ALA A 203 -10.49 -0.48 23.87
CA ALA A 203 -11.65 -0.27 23.01
C ALA A 203 -12.31 1.11 23.20
N GLY A 204 -12.39 1.59 24.44
CA GLY A 204 -12.89 2.93 24.75
C GLY A 204 -12.02 4.05 24.17
N VAL A 205 -10.70 3.90 24.25
CA VAL A 205 -9.74 4.85 23.64
C VAL A 205 -9.85 4.82 22.12
N GLU A 206 -9.90 3.64 21.50
CA GLU A 206 -10.03 3.50 20.04
C GLU A 206 -11.36 4.09 19.52
N LEU A 207 -12.46 3.92 20.26
CA LEU A 207 -13.74 4.56 19.95
C LEU A 207 -13.70 6.08 20.14
N SER A 208 -12.96 6.61 21.12
CA SER A 208 -12.86 8.06 21.35
C SER A 208 -12.19 8.81 20.20
N PHE A 209 -11.28 8.17 19.45
CA PHE A 209 -10.67 8.73 18.23
C PHE A 209 -11.54 8.53 16.97
N GLY A 210 -12.53 7.63 17.02
CA GLY A 210 -13.50 7.41 15.94
C GLY A 210 -14.67 8.40 15.92
N ILE A 211 -14.82 9.23 16.96
CA ILE A 211 -15.87 10.25 17.08
C ILE A 211 -15.25 11.65 16.84
N MET A 212 -14.60 11.82 15.69
CA MET A 212 -14.51 13.17 15.12
C MET A 212 -15.81 13.39 14.36
N GLY A 213 -16.52 14.47 14.70
CA GLY A 213 -17.87 14.73 14.21
C GLY A 213 -18.00 14.56 12.70
N LYS A 214 -19.07 13.89 12.27
CA LYS A 214 -19.28 13.55 10.87
C LYS A 214 -19.84 14.76 10.14
N LEU A 215 -18.95 15.60 9.61
CA LEU A 215 -19.31 16.65 8.68
C LEU A 215 -19.58 16.04 7.30
N ILE A 216 -20.81 16.17 6.80
CA ILE A 216 -21.19 15.78 5.44
C ILE A 216 -21.69 17.02 4.70
N LEU A 217 -21.09 17.32 3.56
CA LEU A 217 -21.58 18.35 2.66
C LEU A 217 -22.25 17.70 1.45
N TYR A 218 -23.55 17.96 1.28
CA TYR A 218 -24.32 17.54 0.12
C TYR A 218 -24.31 18.65 -0.93
N GLY A 219 -23.92 18.34 -2.16
CA GLY A 219 -23.86 19.35 -3.23
C GLY A 219 -23.37 18.83 -4.57
N ILE A 220 -23.08 19.74 -5.50
CA ILE A 220 -22.45 19.45 -6.79
C ILE A 220 -21.41 20.52 -7.10
N ASP A 221 -20.29 20.13 -7.70
CA ASP A 221 -19.12 21.00 -7.90
C ASP A 221 -19.41 22.21 -8.81
N LEU A 222 -20.43 22.10 -9.66
CA LEU A 222 -20.89 23.19 -10.51
C LEU A 222 -21.54 24.33 -9.72
N SER A 223 -22.13 24.05 -8.56
CA SER A 223 -22.89 25.03 -7.77
C SER A 223 -21.94 26.04 -7.09
N PRO A 224 -22.04 27.36 -7.39
CA PRO A 224 -21.24 28.38 -6.70
C PRO A 224 -21.42 28.38 -5.18
N PRO A 225 -22.66 28.35 -4.62
CA PRO A 225 -22.88 28.22 -3.18
C PRO A 225 -22.17 27.03 -2.53
N VAL A 226 -22.15 25.86 -3.19
CA VAL A 226 -21.43 24.66 -2.69
C VAL A 226 -19.92 24.92 -2.65
N ARG A 227 -19.35 25.55 -3.68
CA ARG A 227 -17.93 25.90 -3.73
C ARG A 227 -17.54 26.87 -2.62
N ALA A 228 -18.39 27.85 -2.29
CA ALA A 228 -18.15 28.77 -1.19
C ALA A 228 -18.06 28.02 0.16
N CYS A 229 -19.02 27.13 0.45
CA CYS A 229 -18.97 26.28 1.65
C CYS A 229 -17.72 25.38 1.68
N ARG A 230 -17.30 24.81 0.54
CA ARG A 230 -16.08 24.00 0.44
C ARG A 230 -14.82 24.83 0.68
N MET A 231 -14.76 26.06 0.21
CA MET A 231 -13.64 26.98 0.49
C MET A 231 -13.56 27.26 1.98
N THR A 232 -14.69 27.55 2.64
CA THR A 232 -14.75 27.74 4.09
C THR A 232 -14.31 26.50 4.87
N LEU A 233 -14.80 25.31 4.52
CA LEU A 233 -14.38 24.05 5.15
C LEU A 233 -12.87 23.82 5.01
N LYS A 234 -12.30 24.12 3.84
CA LYS A 234 -10.87 23.98 3.59
C LYS A 234 -10.03 25.01 4.35
N GLU A 235 -10.47 26.26 4.39
CA GLU A 235 -9.76 27.32 5.12
C GLU A 235 -9.72 27.02 6.63
N LEU A 236 -10.81 26.48 7.17
CA LEU A 236 -10.91 26.00 8.54
C LEU A 236 -10.22 24.65 8.78
N ASN A 237 -9.61 24.04 7.76
CA ASN A 237 -8.98 22.71 7.80
C ASN A 237 -9.89 21.59 8.33
N LEU A 238 -11.18 21.66 8.04
CA LEU A 238 -12.17 20.68 8.51
C LEU A 238 -12.24 19.47 7.56
N PRO A 239 -12.04 18.23 8.04
CA PRO A 239 -12.33 17.04 7.25
C PRO A 239 -13.84 16.87 7.07
N PHE A 240 -14.30 16.54 5.87
CA PHE A 240 -15.72 16.33 5.58
C PHE A 240 -15.94 15.25 4.51
N GLU A 241 -17.05 14.54 4.61
CA GLU A 241 -17.59 13.69 3.54
C GLU A 241 -18.33 14.56 2.53
N TYR A 242 -18.08 14.37 1.23
CA TYR A 242 -18.78 15.09 0.17
C TYR A 242 -19.73 14.16 -0.57
N LYS A 243 -21.03 14.41 -0.47
CA LYS A 243 -22.07 13.64 -1.16
C LYS A 243 -22.58 14.42 -2.36
N ILE A 244 -22.43 13.82 -3.54
CA ILE A 244 -22.89 14.42 -4.78
C ILE A 244 -24.42 14.30 -4.85
N ILE A 245 -25.09 15.43 -5.15
CA ILE A 245 -26.52 15.47 -5.47
C ILE A 245 -26.65 15.84 -6.95
N ASP A 246 -27.04 14.89 -7.78
CA ASP A 246 -27.21 15.08 -9.22
C ASP A 246 -28.51 15.85 -9.50
N LEU A 247 -28.35 17.15 -9.78
CA LEU A 247 -29.47 18.02 -10.09
C LEU A 247 -30.17 17.62 -11.39
N SER A 248 -29.47 17.02 -12.34
CA SER A 248 -30.03 16.64 -13.65
C SER A 248 -30.97 15.44 -13.56
N LYS A 249 -30.74 14.55 -12.60
CA LYS A 249 -31.59 13.40 -12.32
C LYS A 249 -32.73 13.71 -11.35
N GLY A 250 -32.84 14.95 -10.88
CA GLY A 250 -33.85 15.33 -9.90
C GLY A 250 -33.57 14.78 -8.49
N GLU A 251 -32.34 14.40 -8.14
CA GLU A 251 -32.03 13.85 -6.80
C GLU A 251 -32.30 14.86 -5.68
N HIS A 252 -32.16 16.16 -5.97
CA HIS A 252 -32.54 17.26 -5.09
C HIS A 252 -34.05 17.39 -4.83
N LEU A 253 -34.88 16.69 -5.63
CA LEU A 253 -36.33 16.60 -5.48
C LEU A 253 -36.78 15.28 -4.83
N ALA A 254 -35.86 14.33 -4.61
CA ALA A 254 -36.18 13.06 -3.99
C ALA A 254 -36.57 13.27 -2.52
N ASP A 255 -37.59 12.54 -2.05
CA ASP A 255 -38.14 12.67 -0.69
C ASP A 255 -37.05 12.57 0.40
N GLU A 256 -36.06 11.70 0.21
CA GLU A 256 -34.94 11.51 1.14
C GLU A 256 -34.09 12.79 1.29
N TYR A 257 -33.82 13.51 0.19
CA TYR A 257 -33.05 14.73 0.21
C TYR A 257 -33.90 15.93 0.65
N CYS A 258 -35.16 16.01 0.18
CA CYS A 258 -36.11 17.05 0.58
C CYS A 258 -36.38 17.04 2.08
N ALA A 259 -36.35 15.87 2.73
CA ALA A 259 -36.42 15.74 4.17
C ALA A 259 -35.25 16.43 4.90
N LYS A 260 -34.10 16.58 4.24
CA LYS A 260 -32.93 17.33 4.75
C LYS A 260 -33.00 18.80 4.37
N ASN A 261 -33.39 19.13 3.14
CA ASN A 261 -33.48 20.49 2.64
C ASN A 261 -34.82 20.74 1.94
N PRO A 262 -35.82 21.30 2.65
CA PRO A 262 -37.16 21.59 2.10
C PRO A 262 -37.17 22.65 0.99
N GLN A 263 -36.07 23.38 0.78
CA GLN A 263 -35.94 24.33 -0.33
C GLN A 263 -35.55 23.62 -1.64
N HIS A 264 -35.25 22.31 -1.59
CA HIS A 264 -34.83 21.49 -2.73
C HIS A 264 -33.58 22.07 -3.42
N THR A 265 -32.67 22.65 -2.64
CA THR A 265 -31.45 23.29 -3.16
C THR A 265 -30.20 22.67 -2.57
N VAL A 266 -29.05 23.03 -3.12
CA VAL A 266 -27.71 22.70 -2.59
C VAL A 266 -26.97 24.02 -2.33
N PRO A 267 -26.05 24.10 -1.34
CA PRO A 267 -25.58 23.05 -0.45
C PRO A 267 -26.52 22.73 0.72
N THR A 268 -26.32 21.55 1.30
CA THR A 268 -26.81 21.17 2.62
C THR A 268 -25.64 20.62 3.43
N LEU A 269 -25.42 21.10 4.64
CA LEU A 269 -24.45 20.58 5.59
C LEU A 269 -25.16 19.70 6.62
N GLU A 270 -24.62 18.54 6.90
CA GLU A 270 -24.98 17.71 8.06
C GLU A 270 -23.77 17.67 9.00
N ASP A 271 -23.96 18.10 10.24
CA ASP A 271 -22.95 18.13 11.29
C ASP A 271 -23.49 17.34 12.48
N ASP A 272 -23.00 16.12 12.68
CA ASP A 272 -23.45 15.20 13.72
C ASP A 272 -24.97 15.02 13.74
N GLY A 273 -25.55 14.82 12.55
CA GLY A 273 -26.99 14.63 12.35
C GLY A 273 -27.83 15.92 12.35
N HIS A 274 -27.23 17.07 12.67
CA HIS A 274 -27.90 18.37 12.56
C HIS A 274 -27.77 18.89 11.15
N ILE A 275 -28.91 19.21 10.53
CA ILE A 275 -28.94 19.67 9.15
C ILE A 275 -29.01 21.21 9.11
N ILE A 276 -28.16 21.81 8.29
CA ILE A 276 -28.13 23.25 8.00
C ILE A 276 -28.11 23.41 6.49
N TRP A 277 -29.03 24.21 5.96
CA TRP A 277 -29.06 24.61 4.55
C TRP A 277 -28.99 26.14 4.45
N ASP A 278 -28.70 26.63 3.24
CA ASP A 278 -28.23 28.00 2.93
C ASP A 278 -26.71 28.17 3.08
N SER A 279 -26.04 28.58 2.01
CA SER A 279 -24.58 28.67 1.99
C SER A 279 -24.03 29.73 2.95
N HIS A 280 -24.69 30.88 3.11
CA HIS A 280 -24.22 31.92 4.02
C HIS A 280 -24.39 31.47 5.47
N ALA A 281 -25.52 30.82 5.79
CA ALA A 281 -25.76 30.22 7.10
C ALA A 281 -24.75 29.12 7.42
N ILE A 282 -24.48 28.22 6.47
CA ILE A 282 -23.46 27.15 6.60
C ILE A 282 -22.08 27.76 6.86
N MET A 283 -21.65 28.74 6.06
CA MET A 283 -20.34 29.37 6.22
C MET A 283 -20.21 30.08 7.57
N ALA A 284 -21.22 30.85 7.97
CA ALA A 284 -21.23 31.52 9.27
C ALA A 284 -21.24 30.50 10.42
N TYR A 285 -22.00 29.41 10.31
CA TYR A 285 -22.01 28.33 11.29
C TYR A 285 -20.63 27.68 11.45
N LEU A 286 -20.01 27.31 10.33
CA LEU A 286 -18.69 26.66 10.32
C LEU A 286 -17.63 27.55 10.99
N VAL A 287 -17.57 28.83 10.62
CA VAL A 287 -16.60 29.75 11.22
C VAL A 287 -16.93 30.01 12.69
N ASN A 288 -18.20 30.14 13.09
CA ASN A 288 -18.53 30.35 14.51
C ASN A 288 -18.31 29.11 15.39
N LYS A 289 -18.47 27.90 14.86
CA LYS A 289 -18.30 26.64 15.61
C LYS A 289 -16.84 26.17 15.65
N TYR A 290 -16.13 26.29 14.53
CA TYR A 290 -14.81 25.70 14.34
C TYR A 290 -13.68 26.72 14.13
N GLY A 291 -14.01 27.98 13.85
CA GLY A 291 -13.01 29.04 13.69
C GLY A 291 -12.36 29.45 15.00
N GLU A 292 -11.14 29.97 14.92
CA GLU A 292 -10.40 30.50 16.07
C GLU A 292 -11.08 31.76 16.64
N GLU A 293 -10.83 32.06 17.92
CA GLU A 293 -11.42 33.21 18.61
C GLU A 293 -11.11 34.57 17.92
N ASN A 294 -9.96 34.65 17.23
CA ASN A 294 -9.49 35.82 16.48
C ASN A 294 -9.51 35.62 14.95
N ASP A 295 -10.28 34.68 14.43
CA ASP A 295 -10.33 34.40 12.99
C ASP A 295 -10.84 35.63 12.20
N SER A 296 -10.13 35.98 11.12
CA SER A 296 -10.52 37.05 10.22
C SER A 296 -11.72 36.72 9.34
N LEU A 297 -12.05 35.43 9.17
CA LEU A 297 -13.08 34.96 8.25
C LEU A 297 -14.48 35.49 8.56
N TYR A 298 -14.83 35.57 9.85
CA TYR A 298 -16.10 36.11 10.34
C TYR A 298 -15.93 36.84 11.68
N PRO A 299 -15.38 38.08 11.65
CA PRO A 299 -14.90 38.79 12.84
C PRO A 299 -15.96 38.94 13.94
N LYS A 300 -15.59 38.90 15.22
CA LYS A 300 -16.51 39.15 16.35
C LYS A 300 -16.78 40.65 16.57
N ASP A 301 -15.89 41.53 16.10
CA ASP A 301 -16.09 42.97 16.10
C ASP A 301 -17.36 43.33 15.30
N LEU A 302 -18.27 44.07 15.94
CA LEU A 302 -19.60 44.31 15.40
C LEU A 302 -19.56 45.06 14.07
N LEU A 303 -18.67 46.04 13.91
CA LEU A 303 -18.58 46.83 12.70
C LEU A 303 -17.97 46.02 11.55
N LYS A 304 -16.87 45.31 11.80
CA LYS A 304 -16.25 44.43 10.80
C LYS A 304 -17.20 43.31 10.37
N ARG A 305 -17.94 42.71 11.32
CA ARG A 305 -18.96 41.71 11.02
C ARG A 305 -20.08 42.27 10.17
N ALA A 306 -20.61 43.45 10.51
CA ALA A 306 -21.66 44.10 9.74
C ALA A 306 -21.22 44.40 8.29
N ILE A 307 -19.94 44.71 8.07
CA ILE A 307 -19.39 44.86 6.71
C ILE A 307 -19.38 43.52 5.96
N VAL A 308 -18.96 42.43 6.61
CA VAL A 308 -19.02 41.08 6.01
C VAL A 308 -20.46 40.70 5.67
N ASP A 309 -21.39 40.87 6.60
CA ASP A 309 -22.82 40.58 6.39
C ASP A 309 -23.39 41.45 5.27
N GLN A 310 -23.02 42.74 5.21
CA GLN A 310 -23.42 43.62 4.11
C GLN A 310 -22.97 43.09 2.75
N ARG A 311 -21.77 42.50 2.65
CA ARG A 311 -21.26 41.91 1.40
C ARG A 311 -21.93 40.58 1.06
N LEU A 312 -22.23 39.74 2.04
CA LEU A 312 -23.01 38.51 1.85
C LEU A 312 -24.43 38.84 1.35
N HIS A 313 -25.11 39.81 1.97
CA HIS A 313 -26.44 40.26 1.52
C HIS A 313 -26.41 40.97 0.17
N LEU A 314 -25.35 41.73 -0.13
CA LEU A 314 -25.14 42.30 -1.46
C LEU A 314 -25.00 41.19 -2.51
N GLU A 315 -24.27 40.13 -2.18
CA GLU A 315 -24.08 38.99 -3.06
C GLU A 315 -25.43 38.31 -3.36
N SER A 316 -26.18 37.89 -2.34
CA SER A 316 -27.46 37.20 -2.54
C SER A 316 -28.53 38.10 -3.19
N GLY A 317 -28.63 39.37 -2.79
CA GLY A 317 -29.69 40.26 -3.26
C GLY A 317 -29.41 40.97 -4.58
N VAL A 318 -28.14 41.21 -4.92
CA VAL A 318 -27.77 42.03 -6.09
C VAL A 318 -26.92 41.23 -7.09
N ILE A 319 -25.89 40.52 -6.63
CA ILE A 319 -24.97 39.81 -7.54
C ILE A 319 -25.63 38.53 -8.08
N PHE A 320 -26.22 37.72 -7.22
CA PHE A 320 -26.88 36.48 -7.60
C PHE A 320 -28.19 36.74 -8.34
N GLU A 321 -29.12 37.50 -7.73
CA GLU A 321 -30.42 37.79 -8.33
C GLU A 321 -30.32 38.74 -9.54
N GLY A 322 -29.55 39.82 -9.43
CA GLY A 322 -29.41 40.82 -10.49
C GLY A 322 -28.43 40.44 -11.61
N GLY A 323 -27.42 39.62 -11.29
CA GLY A 323 -26.45 39.11 -12.26
C GLY A 323 -26.83 37.74 -12.79
N LEU A 324 -26.53 36.68 -12.03
CA LEU A 324 -26.57 35.30 -12.50
C LEU A 324 -27.99 34.82 -12.83
N ARG A 325 -28.95 34.94 -11.91
CA ARG A 325 -30.34 34.45 -12.11
C ARG A 325 -31.00 35.09 -13.33
N SER A 326 -30.64 36.35 -13.62
CA SER A 326 -31.13 37.07 -14.78
C SER A 326 -30.68 36.44 -16.11
N ILE A 327 -29.54 35.75 -16.15
CA ILE A 327 -28.97 35.11 -17.36
C ILE A 327 -28.98 33.57 -17.27
N THR A 328 -29.28 32.97 -16.12
CA THR A 328 -29.26 31.51 -15.90
C THR A 328 -30.09 30.75 -16.93
N SER A 329 -31.34 31.16 -17.21
CA SER A 329 -32.16 30.46 -18.22
C SER A 329 -31.56 30.51 -19.63
N GLN A 330 -30.79 31.56 -19.95
CA GLN A 330 -30.15 31.75 -21.25
C GLN A 330 -28.80 31.00 -21.33
N ILE A 331 -28.08 30.90 -20.21
CA ILE A 331 -26.86 30.09 -20.10
C ILE A 331 -27.16 28.59 -20.16
N PHE A 332 -28.32 28.15 -19.64
CA PHE A 332 -28.69 26.73 -19.56
C PHE A 332 -29.72 26.28 -20.62
N SER A 333 -30.28 27.19 -21.43
CA SER A 333 -31.07 26.81 -22.62
C SER A 333 -30.18 26.83 -23.86
N GLU A 334 -30.08 25.69 -24.55
CA GLU A 334 -29.15 25.49 -25.67
C GLU A 334 -29.49 26.28 -26.96
N ASN A 335 -30.47 27.20 -26.93
CA ASN A 335 -31.05 27.80 -28.13
C ASN A 335 -31.09 29.35 -28.18
N ASP A 336 -30.57 30.07 -27.19
CA ASP A 336 -30.61 31.55 -27.21
C ASP A 336 -29.26 32.19 -26.85
N ASN A 337 -28.37 32.27 -27.84
CA ASN A 337 -27.04 32.91 -27.73
C ASN A 337 -27.09 34.44 -27.65
N ASN A 338 -28.28 35.05 -27.51
CA ASN A 338 -28.44 36.49 -27.58
C ASN A 338 -28.82 37.08 -26.21
N ILE A 339 -27.83 37.21 -25.31
CA ILE A 339 -28.04 37.87 -24.01
C ILE A 339 -28.34 39.37 -24.26
N PRO A 340 -29.49 39.90 -23.81
CA PRO A 340 -29.82 41.31 -24.01
C PRO A 340 -28.76 42.24 -23.41
N THR A 341 -28.40 43.30 -24.14
CA THR A 341 -27.42 44.32 -23.71
C THR A 341 -27.78 44.92 -22.34
N SER A 342 -29.07 45.00 -22.00
CA SER A 342 -29.52 45.46 -20.68
C SER A 342 -29.05 44.57 -19.52
N LYS A 343 -29.00 43.24 -19.71
CA LYS A 343 -28.48 42.29 -18.71
C LYS A 343 -26.97 42.34 -18.62
N ILE A 344 -26.28 42.49 -19.77
CA ILE A 344 -24.83 42.70 -19.81
C ILE A 344 -24.46 43.98 -19.04
N ASN A 345 -25.18 45.08 -19.26
CA ASN A 345 -24.97 46.34 -18.55
C ASN A 345 -25.25 46.22 -17.04
N ALA A 346 -26.19 45.37 -16.62
CA ALA A 346 -26.42 45.09 -15.20
C ALA A 346 -25.22 44.38 -14.55
N ILE A 347 -24.59 43.43 -15.27
CA ILE A 347 -23.37 42.75 -14.81
C ILE A 347 -22.18 43.71 -14.77
N LEU A 348 -22.02 44.58 -15.78
CA LEU A 348 -20.96 45.59 -15.78
C LEU A 348 -21.06 46.54 -14.57
N LYS A 349 -22.27 46.95 -14.19
CA LYS A 349 -22.50 47.74 -12.97
C LYS A 349 -22.08 47.01 -11.68
N ILE A 350 -22.21 45.68 -11.64
CA ILE A 350 -21.73 44.88 -10.51
C ILE A 350 -20.19 44.94 -10.45
N TYR A 351 -19.50 44.86 -11.59
CA TYR A 351 -18.04 45.02 -11.61
C TYR A 351 -17.60 46.40 -11.15
N ASP A 352 -18.25 47.46 -11.63
CA ASP A 352 -17.96 48.83 -11.20
C ASP A 352 -18.13 48.99 -9.68
N LEU A 353 -19.17 48.36 -9.11
CA LEU A 353 -19.41 48.36 -7.66
C LEU A 353 -18.32 47.60 -6.88
N LEU A 354 -17.87 46.45 -7.37
CA LEU A 354 -16.80 45.68 -6.73
C LEU A 354 -15.46 46.41 -6.77
N GLU A 355 -15.14 47.08 -7.87
CA GLU A 355 -13.96 47.94 -7.99
C GLU A 355 -13.97 49.06 -6.95
N VAL A 356 -15.14 49.61 -6.59
CA VAL A 356 -15.25 50.59 -5.50
C VAL A 356 -14.79 50.00 -4.17
N PHE A 357 -15.14 48.75 -3.87
CA PHE A 357 -14.71 48.10 -2.62
C PHE A 357 -13.22 47.75 -2.64
N LEU A 358 -12.72 47.26 -3.77
CA LEU A 358 -11.35 46.78 -3.92
C LEU A 358 -10.32 47.91 -4.08
N LYS A 359 -10.77 49.14 -4.39
CA LYS A 359 -9.90 50.30 -4.56
C LYS A 359 -9.09 50.64 -3.30
N SER A 360 -9.68 50.48 -2.11
CA SER A 360 -9.03 50.84 -0.85
C SER A 360 -8.51 49.64 -0.06
N THR A 361 -8.97 48.42 -0.36
CA THR A 361 -8.60 47.22 0.38
C THR A 361 -8.47 46.00 -0.53
N PRO A 362 -7.55 45.06 -0.25
CA PRO A 362 -7.30 43.89 -1.11
C PRO A 362 -8.46 42.87 -1.14
N TYR A 363 -9.40 42.94 -0.19
CA TYR A 363 -10.58 42.06 -0.09
C TYR A 363 -11.86 42.89 0.01
N VAL A 364 -13.01 42.29 -0.34
CA VAL A 364 -14.30 43.00 -0.50
C VAL A 364 -14.87 43.53 0.81
N ALA A 365 -14.42 42.96 1.94
CA ALA A 365 -14.83 43.34 3.29
C ALA A 365 -13.71 43.95 4.14
N GLY A 366 -12.51 44.18 3.58
CA GLY A 366 -11.41 44.82 4.31
C GLY A 366 -10.02 44.31 3.93
N SER A 367 -9.09 44.38 4.89
CA SER A 367 -7.67 44.03 4.66
C SER A 367 -7.37 42.53 4.72
N ASN A 368 -8.25 41.73 5.32
CA ASN A 368 -8.11 40.28 5.45
C ASN A 368 -9.23 39.58 4.68
N VAL A 369 -8.98 38.34 4.28
CA VAL A 369 -9.97 37.47 3.62
C VAL A 369 -11.11 37.14 4.59
N THR A 370 -12.33 37.12 4.05
CA THR A 370 -13.56 36.82 4.78
C THR A 370 -14.45 35.84 4.03
N ILE A 371 -15.47 35.29 4.69
CA ILE A 371 -16.49 34.47 4.01
C ILE A 371 -17.24 35.23 2.90
N ALA A 372 -17.25 36.57 2.94
CA ALA A 372 -17.77 37.38 1.84
C ALA A 372 -16.93 37.27 0.57
N ASP A 373 -15.61 37.18 0.68
CA ASP A 373 -14.72 36.97 -0.45
C ASP A 373 -14.95 35.58 -1.07
N PHE A 374 -15.16 34.56 -0.25
CA PHE A 374 -15.50 33.22 -0.72
C PHE A 374 -16.85 33.21 -1.45
N SER A 375 -17.88 33.87 -0.89
CA SER A 375 -19.19 33.96 -1.52
C SER A 375 -19.16 34.72 -2.85
N ILE A 376 -18.47 35.84 -2.92
CA ILE A 376 -18.45 36.70 -4.11
C ILE A 376 -17.55 36.09 -5.21
N SER A 377 -16.39 35.54 -4.86
CA SER A 377 -15.42 35.03 -5.84
C SER A 377 -15.92 33.85 -6.67
N VAL A 378 -16.74 32.96 -6.08
CA VAL A 378 -17.27 31.77 -6.79
C VAL A 378 -18.18 32.12 -7.97
N PHE A 379 -18.74 33.33 -8.00
CA PHE A 379 -19.53 33.84 -9.12
C PHE A 379 -18.67 34.34 -10.27
N PHE A 380 -17.49 34.89 -9.99
CA PHE A 380 -16.59 35.41 -11.01
C PHE A 380 -15.63 34.35 -11.57
N LEU A 381 -15.44 33.24 -10.86
CA LEU A 381 -14.71 32.07 -11.36
C LEU A 381 -15.43 31.34 -12.52
N GLN A 382 -16.62 31.77 -12.93
CA GLN A 382 -17.29 31.34 -14.17
C GLN A 382 -16.98 32.24 -15.39
N ARG A 383 -15.92 33.08 -15.32
CA ARG A 383 -15.48 34.01 -16.40
C ARG A 383 -15.19 33.34 -17.76
N SER A 384 -15.17 32.03 -17.87
CA SER A 384 -14.86 31.34 -19.13
C SER A 384 -16.04 31.10 -20.08
N ARG A 385 -17.24 31.69 -19.86
CA ARG A 385 -18.41 31.49 -20.75
C ARG A 385 -19.22 32.73 -21.16
N ILE A 386 -18.82 33.96 -20.79
CA ILE A 386 -19.55 35.20 -21.17
C ILE A 386 -18.72 36.07 -22.14
N THR A 387 -17.82 35.43 -22.89
CA THR A 387 -17.34 35.96 -24.17
C THR A 387 -17.78 34.94 -25.21
N ASN A 388 -18.65 35.35 -26.14
CA ASN A 388 -19.16 34.53 -27.25
C ASN A 388 -18.03 33.73 -27.92
N MET A 389 -17.85 32.50 -27.49
CA MET A 389 -17.00 31.48 -28.09
C MET A 389 -17.82 30.20 -28.01
N GLY A 390 -18.08 29.59 -29.17
CA GLY A 390 -18.77 28.32 -29.29
C GLY A 390 -18.28 27.27 -28.30
N LYS A 391 -19.16 26.37 -27.87
CA LYS A 391 -18.85 25.35 -26.85
C LYS A 391 -17.88 24.33 -27.45
N LEU A 392 -16.59 24.52 -27.24
CA LEU A 392 -15.57 23.56 -27.66
C LEU A 392 -15.57 22.35 -26.74
N ILE A 393 -15.64 21.14 -27.31
CA ILE A 393 -15.50 19.87 -26.59
C ILE A 393 -14.34 19.08 -27.20
N LEU A 394 -13.36 18.68 -26.39
CA LEU A 394 -12.28 17.79 -26.78
C LEU A 394 -12.53 16.39 -26.23
N TYR A 395 -12.72 15.42 -27.12
CA TYR A 395 -12.84 14.01 -26.78
C TYR A 395 -11.46 13.35 -26.80
N GLY A 396 -11.06 12.67 -25.74
CA GLY A 396 -9.75 12.03 -25.70
C GLY A 396 -9.41 11.24 -24.44
N LEU A 397 -8.14 10.84 -24.37
CA LEU A 397 -7.54 10.18 -23.19
C LEU A 397 -6.16 10.79 -22.97
N ASP A 398 -5.86 11.27 -21.75
CA ASP A 398 -4.60 11.96 -21.42
C ASP A 398 -3.33 11.16 -21.78
N ALA A 399 -3.39 9.82 -21.73
CA ALA A 399 -2.27 8.95 -22.10
C ALA A 399 -1.92 9.06 -23.60
N SER A 400 -2.84 9.53 -24.44
CA SER A 400 -2.65 9.65 -25.88
C SER A 400 -1.82 10.89 -26.24
N PRO A 401 -0.65 10.75 -26.91
CA PRO A 401 0.14 11.89 -27.38
C PRO A 401 -0.62 12.93 -28.19
N PRO A 402 -1.37 12.57 -29.25
CA PRO A 402 -2.08 13.58 -30.06
C PRO A 402 -3.13 14.36 -29.26
N VAL A 403 -3.74 13.74 -28.24
CA VAL A 403 -4.65 14.44 -27.31
C VAL A 403 -3.89 15.48 -26.49
N ARG A 404 -2.72 15.12 -25.95
CA ARG A 404 -1.85 16.06 -25.22
C ARG A 404 -1.38 17.22 -26.07
N ALA A 405 -1.10 16.99 -27.36
CA ALA A 405 -0.76 18.05 -28.31
C ALA A 405 -1.91 19.07 -28.47
N SER A 406 -3.15 18.59 -28.62
CA SER A 406 -4.34 19.45 -28.65
C SER A 406 -4.58 20.18 -27.32
N LEU A 407 -4.39 19.51 -26.17
CA LEU A 407 -4.51 20.12 -24.84
C LEU A 407 -3.49 21.25 -24.62
N MET A 408 -2.22 21.05 -25.01
CA MET A 408 -1.20 22.10 -24.95
C MET A 408 -1.60 23.30 -25.80
N THR A 409 -2.13 23.08 -26.99
CA THR A 409 -2.57 24.16 -27.89
C THR A 409 -3.75 24.94 -27.31
N LEU A 410 -4.77 24.26 -26.77
CA LEU A 410 -5.91 24.89 -26.12
C LEU A 410 -5.46 25.77 -24.94
N LYS A 411 -4.56 25.27 -24.09
CA LYS A 411 -4.03 26.04 -22.96
C LYS A 411 -3.10 27.18 -23.39
N ALA A 412 -2.27 26.98 -24.42
CA ALA A 412 -1.39 28.03 -24.95
C ALA A 412 -2.18 29.22 -25.52
N LEU A 413 -3.37 28.95 -26.07
CA LEU A 413 -4.30 29.95 -26.60
C LEU A 413 -5.28 30.51 -25.55
N ASP A 414 -5.24 30.00 -24.31
CA ASP A 414 -6.17 30.35 -23.23
C ASP A 414 -7.65 30.14 -23.62
N ILE A 415 -7.92 29.05 -24.35
CA ILE A 415 -9.26 28.70 -24.84
C ILE A 415 -9.96 27.81 -23.81
N PRO A 416 -11.17 28.17 -23.36
CA PRO A 416 -11.98 27.30 -22.53
C PRO A 416 -12.61 26.18 -23.36
N PHE A 417 -12.60 24.96 -22.83
CA PHE A 417 -13.17 23.78 -23.48
C PHE A 417 -13.70 22.79 -22.45
N GLU A 418 -14.64 21.93 -22.86
CA GLU A 418 -15.05 20.74 -22.12
C GLU A 418 -14.17 19.55 -22.54
N TYR A 419 -13.72 18.73 -21.59
CA TYR A 419 -12.94 17.53 -21.88
C TYR A 419 -13.79 16.29 -21.61
N LYS A 420 -14.00 15.45 -22.62
CA LYS A 420 -14.72 14.19 -22.51
C LYS A 420 -13.77 13.02 -22.66
N ILE A 421 -13.69 12.19 -21.63
CA ILE A 421 -12.84 11.00 -21.63
C ILE A 421 -13.44 9.95 -22.58
N VAL A 422 -12.59 9.32 -23.38
CA VAL A 422 -12.92 8.16 -24.22
C VAL A 422 -12.01 7.00 -23.83
N ASP A 423 -12.58 5.95 -23.24
CA ASP A 423 -11.83 4.78 -22.81
C ASP A 423 -11.46 3.89 -24.01
N LEU A 424 -10.20 3.98 -24.41
CA LEU A 424 -9.66 3.19 -25.52
C LEU A 424 -9.53 1.70 -25.18
N LEU A 425 -9.33 1.33 -23.91
CA LEU A 425 -9.16 -0.06 -23.49
C LEU A 425 -10.52 -0.79 -23.44
N ASN A 426 -11.56 -0.09 -23.01
CA ASN A 426 -12.95 -0.59 -23.03
C ASN A 426 -13.64 -0.43 -24.39
N LYS A 427 -12.90 -0.02 -25.42
CA LYS A 427 -13.38 0.11 -26.81
C LYS A 427 -14.52 1.12 -27.00
N GLU A 428 -14.63 2.15 -26.16
CA GLU A 428 -15.66 3.19 -26.30
C GLU A 428 -15.54 3.94 -27.64
N HIS A 429 -14.32 4.13 -28.12
CA HIS A 429 -14.03 4.69 -29.44
C HIS A 429 -14.62 3.89 -30.62
N LEU A 430 -15.01 2.62 -30.41
CA LEU A 430 -15.68 1.78 -31.40
C LEU A 430 -17.21 1.78 -31.26
N SER A 431 -17.77 2.49 -30.28
CA SER A 431 -19.21 2.63 -30.12
C SER A 431 -19.81 3.35 -31.34
N GLU A 432 -21.07 3.04 -31.64
CA GLU A 432 -21.81 3.71 -32.71
C GLU A 432 -21.88 5.24 -32.48
N GLU A 433 -22.07 5.64 -31.22
CA GLU A 433 -22.16 7.05 -30.82
C GLU A 433 -20.86 7.83 -31.05
N TYR A 434 -19.69 7.20 -30.82
CA TYR A 434 -18.39 7.83 -31.08
C TYR A 434 -18.03 7.80 -32.56
N CYS A 435 -18.28 6.67 -33.24
CA CYS A 435 -18.05 6.53 -34.68
C CYS A 435 -18.88 7.52 -35.51
N ALA A 436 -20.08 7.90 -35.04
CA ALA A 436 -20.90 8.94 -35.66
C ALA A 436 -20.23 10.33 -35.64
N LYS A 437 -19.34 10.60 -34.66
CA LYS A 437 -18.57 11.85 -34.54
C LYS A 437 -17.26 11.78 -35.31
N ASN A 438 -16.58 10.64 -35.24
CA ASN A 438 -15.33 10.37 -35.93
C ASN A 438 -15.34 8.95 -36.52
N PRO A 439 -15.59 8.79 -37.84
CA PRO A 439 -15.66 7.46 -38.46
C PRO A 439 -14.30 6.74 -38.51
N GLN A 440 -13.19 7.47 -38.32
CA GLN A 440 -11.86 6.89 -38.15
C GLN A 440 -11.63 6.36 -36.73
N HIS A 441 -12.59 6.54 -35.82
CA HIS A 441 -12.59 6.01 -34.44
C HIS A 441 -11.26 6.28 -33.69
N THR A 442 -10.73 7.50 -33.84
CA THR A 442 -9.50 7.95 -33.19
C THR A 442 -9.78 9.03 -32.14
N VAL A 443 -8.81 9.25 -31.25
CA VAL A 443 -8.73 10.43 -30.39
C VAL A 443 -7.45 11.21 -30.73
N PRO A 444 -7.44 12.55 -30.67
CA PRO A 444 -8.53 13.44 -30.27
C PRO A 444 -9.58 13.65 -31.37
N THR A 445 -10.80 14.00 -30.93
CA THR A 445 -11.85 14.62 -31.76
C THR A 445 -12.26 15.93 -31.09
N LEU A 446 -12.27 17.04 -31.82
CA LEU A 446 -12.77 18.34 -31.40
C LEU A 446 -14.19 18.52 -31.93
N GLU A 447 -15.10 18.96 -31.08
CA GLU A 447 -16.42 19.46 -31.45
C GLU A 447 -16.44 20.97 -31.24
N ASP A 448 -16.89 21.70 -32.27
CA ASP A 448 -17.02 23.15 -32.27
C ASP A 448 -18.38 23.53 -32.86
N ASP A 449 -19.31 23.92 -31.99
CA ASP A 449 -20.70 24.23 -32.35
C ASP A 449 -21.36 23.14 -33.20
N GLY A 450 -21.23 21.88 -32.76
CA GLY A 450 -21.78 20.70 -33.43
C GLY A 450 -21.00 20.19 -34.64
N ASN A 451 -19.89 20.86 -35.01
CA ASN A 451 -19.01 20.41 -36.09
C ASN A 451 -17.84 19.60 -35.53
N PHE A 452 -17.55 18.46 -36.13
CA PHE A 452 -16.49 17.56 -35.67
C PHE A 452 -15.22 17.66 -36.54
N ILE A 453 -14.08 17.84 -35.90
CA ILE A 453 -12.75 17.83 -36.51
C ILE A 453 -11.91 16.81 -35.75
N TRP A 454 -11.31 15.84 -36.44
CA TRP A 454 -10.36 14.90 -35.85
C TRP A 454 -9.00 15.03 -36.54
N ASP A 455 -8.00 14.33 -36.00
CA ASP A 455 -6.56 14.54 -36.23
C ASP A 455 -6.02 15.74 -35.44
N SER A 456 -5.05 15.49 -34.55
CA SER A 456 -4.50 16.52 -33.68
C SER A 456 -3.86 17.66 -34.45
N HIS A 457 -3.21 17.40 -35.58
CA HIS A 457 -2.53 18.43 -36.38
C HIS A 457 -3.55 19.37 -37.02
N ALA A 458 -4.62 18.81 -37.57
CA ALA A 458 -5.74 19.58 -38.11
C ALA A 458 -6.43 20.40 -37.01
N ILE A 459 -6.69 19.79 -35.85
CA ILE A 459 -7.26 20.47 -34.68
C ILE A 459 -6.37 21.64 -34.23
N MET A 460 -5.06 21.43 -34.08
CA MET A 460 -4.14 22.49 -33.64
C MET A 460 -4.06 23.63 -34.65
N ALA A 461 -3.96 23.33 -35.95
CA ALA A 461 -3.96 24.34 -37.00
C ALA A 461 -5.28 25.14 -37.04
N TYR A 462 -6.41 24.45 -36.86
CA TYR A 462 -7.74 25.06 -36.77
C TYR A 462 -7.85 26.01 -35.57
N LEU A 463 -7.45 25.55 -34.38
CA LEU A 463 -7.53 26.33 -33.14
C LEU A 463 -6.69 27.60 -33.23
N VAL A 464 -5.44 27.52 -33.70
CA VAL A 464 -4.60 28.70 -33.89
C VAL A 464 -5.18 29.63 -34.95
N SER A 465 -5.70 29.09 -36.06
CA SER A 465 -6.25 29.90 -37.15
C SER A 465 -7.54 30.63 -36.76
N LYS A 466 -8.40 30.02 -35.93
CA LYS A 466 -9.69 30.58 -35.51
C LYS A 466 -9.58 31.47 -34.26
N TYR A 467 -8.74 31.08 -33.29
CA TYR A 467 -8.71 31.71 -31.97
C TYR A 467 -7.37 32.36 -31.60
N GLY A 468 -6.33 32.21 -32.42
CA GLY A 468 -5.04 32.85 -32.20
C GLY A 468 -5.16 34.38 -32.20
N LYS A 469 -4.61 35.03 -31.16
CA LYS A 469 -4.48 36.50 -31.11
C LYS A 469 -3.59 37.03 -32.24
N ASP A 470 -2.60 36.23 -32.61
CA ASP A 470 -1.68 36.42 -33.72
C ASP A 470 -1.40 35.06 -34.39
N ASP A 471 -0.50 35.05 -35.38
CA ASP A 471 -0.09 33.83 -36.07
C ASP A 471 1.21 33.21 -35.49
N ALA A 472 1.63 33.58 -34.27
CA ALA A 472 2.93 33.16 -33.73
C ALA A 472 3.08 31.63 -33.64
N PHE A 473 2.02 30.93 -33.21
CA PHE A 473 2.03 29.47 -33.09
C PHE A 473 1.87 28.74 -34.43
N TYR A 474 1.36 29.42 -35.46
CA TYR A 474 1.18 28.87 -36.81
C TYR A 474 1.29 29.98 -37.88
N PRO A 475 2.51 30.39 -38.26
CA PRO A 475 2.75 31.59 -39.07
C PRO A 475 2.02 31.56 -40.40
N LYS A 476 1.48 32.69 -40.88
CA LYS A 476 0.85 32.80 -42.21
C LYS A 476 1.86 32.97 -43.33
N ASP A 477 3.08 33.39 -43.02
CA ASP A 477 4.21 33.37 -43.96
C ASP A 477 4.38 31.96 -44.53
N LEU A 478 4.32 31.84 -45.86
CA LEU A 478 4.19 30.55 -46.52
C LEU A 478 5.42 29.65 -46.30
N LEU A 479 6.61 30.23 -46.21
CA LEU A 479 7.84 29.45 -46.02
C LEU A 479 7.96 28.97 -44.57
N LYS A 480 7.67 29.84 -43.59
CA LYS A 480 7.61 29.45 -42.17
C LYS A 480 6.49 28.41 -41.93
N ARG A 481 5.34 28.58 -42.57
CA ARG A 481 4.23 27.62 -42.50
C ARG A 481 4.62 26.26 -43.06
N ALA A 482 5.23 26.23 -44.25
CA ALA A 482 5.69 24.97 -44.85
C ALA A 482 6.71 24.23 -43.96
N VAL A 483 7.55 24.97 -43.23
CA VAL A 483 8.44 24.40 -42.22
C VAL A 483 7.64 23.76 -41.08
N VAL A 484 6.67 24.46 -40.49
CA VAL A 484 5.79 23.92 -39.43
C VAL A 484 5.03 22.69 -39.93
N ASP A 485 4.38 22.77 -41.09
CA ASP A 485 3.62 21.67 -41.70
C ASP A 485 4.50 20.44 -41.92
N GLN A 486 5.73 20.63 -42.41
CA GLN A 486 6.67 19.52 -42.59
C GLN A 486 6.99 18.81 -41.26
N ARG A 487 7.06 19.53 -40.13
CA ARG A 487 7.30 18.92 -38.81
C ARG A 487 6.05 18.18 -38.31
N LEU A 488 4.86 18.73 -38.52
CA LEU A 488 3.60 18.07 -38.18
C LEU A 488 3.41 16.77 -38.99
N HIS A 489 3.73 16.79 -40.28
CA HIS A 489 3.70 15.60 -41.13
C HIS A 489 4.79 14.58 -40.76
N PHE A 490 5.98 15.04 -40.36
CA PHE A 490 7.02 14.17 -39.82
C PHE A 490 6.57 13.50 -38.53
N GLU A 491 5.94 14.24 -37.63
CA GLU A 491 5.40 13.71 -36.38
C GLU A 491 4.33 12.64 -36.64
N SER A 492 3.31 12.94 -37.44
CA SER A 492 2.22 12.01 -37.71
C SER A 492 2.67 10.69 -38.35
N GLY A 493 3.52 10.77 -39.39
CA GLY A 493 3.96 9.61 -40.15
C GLY A 493 5.14 8.87 -39.51
N VAL A 494 6.24 9.58 -39.26
CA VAL A 494 7.51 8.94 -38.85
C VAL A 494 7.51 8.67 -37.35
N MET A 495 7.07 9.62 -36.53
CA MET A 495 7.16 9.50 -35.07
C MET A 495 5.98 8.72 -34.48
N PHE A 496 4.77 9.24 -34.63
CA PHE A 496 3.57 8.67 -34.02
C PHE A 496 3.25 7.31 -34.64
N GLN A 497 3.04 7.24 -35.96
CA GLN A 497 2.75 5.97 -36.61
C GLN A 497 3.96 5.04 -36.63
N GLY A 498 5.10 5.51 -37.13
CA GLY A 498 6.33 4.72 -37.31
C GLY A 498 6.95 4.22 -36.01
N GLY A 499 7.23 5.15 -35.09
CA GLY A 499 7.95 4.89 -33.84
C GLY A 499 7.08 4.45 -32.65
N LEU A 500 5.88 5.02 -32.49
CA LEU A 500 5.07 4.77 -31.28
C LEU A 500 3.94 3.76 -31.50
N ARG A 501 2.97 4.05 -32.38
CA ARG A 501 1.73 3.27 -32.56
C ARG A 501 2.00 1.85 -33.04
N ASN A 502 3.00 1.68 -33.91
CA ASN A 502 3.44 0.36 -34.35
C ASN A 502 3.95 -0.55 -33.22
N ILE A 503 4.31 0.01 -32.07
CA ILE A 503 4.72 -0.74 -30.88
C ILE A 503 3.53 -0.84 -29.90
N THR A 504 2.87 0.29 -29.61
CA THR A 504 1.85 0.35 -28.57
C THR A 504 0.55 -0.36 -28.96
N ALA A 505 0.16 -0.36 -30.24
CA ALA A 505 -1.07 -1.03 -30.66
C ALA A 505 -1.00 -2.56 -30.49
N PRO A 506 0.05 -3.28 -30.97
CA PRO A 506 0.23 -4.68 -30.64
C PRO A 506 0.37 -4.95 -29.13
N LEU A 507 1.08 -4.08 -28.40
CA LEU A 507 1.25 -4.22 -26.95
C LEU A 507 -0.07 -4.18 -26.19
N PHE A 508 -0.93 -3.18 -26.45
CA PHE A 508 -2.17 -3.00 -25.69
C PHE A 508 -3.33 -3.85 -26.19
N PHE A 509 -3.45 -4.04 -27.51
CA PHE A 509 -4.61 -4.72 -28.11
C PHE A 509 -4.35 -6.19 -28.46
N LYS A 510 -3.08 -6.62 -28.57
CA LYS A 510 -2.69 -8.02 -28.86
C LYS A 510 -1.81 -8.65 -27.77
N ASN A 511 -1.46 -7.90 -26.71
CA ASN A 511 -0.53 -8.33 -25.66
C ASN A 511 0.85 -8.79 -26.17
N GLU A 512 1.32 -8.24 -27.30
CA GLU A 512 2.65 -8.54 -27.82
C GLU A 512 3.73 -7.75 -27.05
N THR A 513 4.51 -8.45 -26.21
CA THR A 513 5.54 -7.82 -25.35
C THR A 513 6.95 -7.84 -25.95
N LYS A 514 7.16 -8.53 -27.08
CA LYS A 514 8.44 -8.59 -27.79
C LYS A 514 8.51 -7.49 -28.86
N ILE A 515 9.43 -6.55 -28.70
CA ILE A 515 9.61 -5.43 -29.64
C ILE A 515 10.78 -5.76 -30.59
N PRO A 516 10.57 -5.81 -31.92
CA PRO A 516 11.65 -6.03 -32.88
C PRO A 516 12.69 -4.92 -32.85
N ARG A 517 13.97 -5.28 -33.04
CA ARG A 517 15.08 -4.31 -33.03
C ARG A 517 14.91 -3.19 -34.05
N SER A 518 14.37 -3.48 -35.23
CA SER A 518 14.08 -2.48 -36.26
C SER A 518 13.13 -1.36 -35.81
N LYS A 519 12.22 -1.64 -34.87
CA LYS A 519 11.35 -0.61 -34.28
C LYS A 519 12.09 0.26 -33.29
N ILE A 520 13.04 -0.30 -32.55
CA ILE A 520 13.94 0.45 -31.65
C ILE A 520 14.86 1.37 -32.45
N ASP A 521 15.46 0.85 -33.53
CA ASP A 521 16.36 1.64 -34.38
C ASP A 521 15.60 2.79 -35.08
N ALA A 522 14.33 2.59 -35.47
CA ALA A 522 13.49 3.65 -36.00
C ALA A 522 13.26 4.81 -35.00
N ILE A 523 13.20 4.54 -33.69
CA ILE A 523 13.11 5.58 -32.66
C ILE A 523 14.43 6.35 -32.55
N VAL A 524 15.57 5.65 -32.65
CA VAL A 524 16.89 6.29 -32.68
C VAL A 524 17.03 7.22 -33.89
N ASP A 525 16.53 6.79 -35.06
CA ASP A 525 16.50 7.63 -36.26
C ASP A 525 15.62 8.87 -36.09
N VAL A 526 14.46 8.74 -35.44
CA VAL A 526 13.65 9.90 -35.04
C VAL A 526 14.48 10.89 -34.23
N TYR A 527 15.21 10.45 -33.20
CA TYR A 527 16.05 11.35 -32.40
C TYR A 527 17.18 12.00 -33.22
N ASN A 528 17.78 11.27 -34.17
CA ASN A 528 18.77 11.82 -35.10
C ASN A 528 18.17 12.96 -35.94
N PHE A 529 16.94 12.79 -36.46
CA PHE A 529 16.27 13.84 -37.23
C PHE A 529 15.89 15.06 -36.38
N LEU A 530 15.38 14.85 -35.16
CA LEU A 530 15.00 15.96 -34.28
C LEU A 530 16.22 16.81 -33.86
N GLU A 531 17.36 16.17 -33.59
CA GLU A 531 18.62 16.87 -33.30
C GLU A 531 19.08 17.71 -34.50
N LEU A 532 18.84 17.25 -35.73
CA LEU A 532 19.11 18.01 -36.96
C LEU A 532 18.12 19.16 -37.16
N PHE A 533 16.84 18.98 -36.87
CA PHE A 533 15.83 20.05 -36.98
C PHE A 533 16.13 21.23 -36.05
N LEU A 534 16.67 20.94 -34.86
CA LEU A 534 17.08 21.95 -33.87
C LEU A 534 18.43 22.62 -34.19
N LYS A 535 19.09 22.30 -35.31
CA LYS A 535 20.39 22.90 -35.67
C LYS A 535 20.32 24.41 -35.84
N ASN A 536 19.20 24.93 -36.37
CA ASN A 536 19.06 26.32 -36.80
C ASN A 536 18.19 27.16 -35.86
N GLY A 537 17.78 26.63 -34.71
CA GLY A 537 16.94 27.37 -33.77
C GLY A 537 16.60 26.58 -32.51
N PRO A 538 16.13 27.26 -31.45
CA PRO A 538 15.78 26.63 -30.18
C PRO A 538 14.45 25.85 -30.20
N TYR A 539 13.67 25.94 -31.28
CA TYR A 539 12.38 25.27 -31.47
C TYR A 539 12.34 24.49 -32.80
N MET A 540 11.43 23.52 -32.92
CA MET A 540 11.40 22.53 -34.00
C MET A 540 11.20 23.14 -35.40
N ALA A 541 10.51 24.28 -35.47
CA ALA A 541 10.23 25.00 -36.70
C ALA A 541 10.92 26.37 -36.81
N GLY A 542 11.86 26.70 -35.92
CA GLY A 542 12.65 27.94 -36.03
C GLY A 542 12.98 28.61 -34.70
N SER A 543 12.85 29.94 -34.67
CA SER A 543 13.26 30.79 -33.54
C SER A 543 12.21 30.91 -32.43
N HIS A 544 10.96 30.54 -32.69
CA HIS A 544 9.83 30.71 -31.77
C HIS A 544 9.02 29.42 -31.65
N LEU A 545 8.30 29.29 -30.53
CA LEU A 545 7.45 28.16 -30.22
C LEU A 545 6.26 28.06 -31.19
N THR A 546 5.98 26.87 -31.70
CA THR A 546 4.88 26.61 -32.65
C THR A 546 4.11 25.34 -32.29
N ILE A 547 2.99 25.08 -32.96
CA ILE A 547 2.24 23.82 -32.83
C ILE A 547 3.07 22.58 -33.20
N ALA A 548 4.15 22.73 -33.99
CA ALA A 548 5.09 21.63 -34.25
C ALA A 548 5.80 21.17 -32.96
N ASP A 549 6.13 22.10 -32.06
CA ASP A 549 6.77 21.75 -30.79
C ASP A 549 5.79 20.99 -29.87
N PHE A 550 4.52 21.41 -29.81
CA PHE A 550 3.47 20.73 -29.04
C PHE A 550 3.19 19.32 -29.57
N SER A 551 3.10 19.16 -30.89
CA SER A 551 2.97 17.86 -31.55
C SER A 551 4.14 16.94 -31.18
N ILE A 552 5.37 17.38 -31.47
CA ILE A 552 6.57 16.55 -31.33
C ILE A 552 6.84 16.21 -29.85
N VAL A 553 6.71 17.17 -28.92
CA VAL A 553 7.03 16.89 -27.50
C VAL A 553 6.10 15.85 -26.89
N SER A 554 4.84 15.82 -27.33
CA SER A 554 3.87 14.82 -26.86
C SER A 554 4.31 13.40 -27.20
N THR A 555 4.88 13.19 -28.39
CA THR A 555 5.36 11.88 -28.85
C THR A 555 6.77 11.57 -28.37
N VAL A 556 7.69 12.54 -28.33
CA VAL A 556 9.03 12.35 -27.74
C VAL A 556 8.92 11.83 -26.31
N THR A 557 8.08 12.45 -25.49
CA THR A 557 7.84 12.05 -24.09
C THR A 557 7.15 10.70 -23.93
N SER A 558 6.65 10.11 -25.03
CA SER A 558 6.18 8.73 -25.07
C SER A 558 7.26 7.75 -25.55
N LEU A 559 8.09 8.16 -26.50
CA LEU A 559 9.15 7.32 -27.09
C LEU A 559 10.26 6.99 -26.09
N VAL A 560 10.49 7.87 -25.11
CA VAL A 560 11.43 7.61 -24.00
C VAL A 560 11.10 6.34 -23.19
N ASN A 561 9.87 5.84 -23.25
CA ASN A 561 9.51 4.56 -22.62
C ASN A 561 10.17 3.35 -23.30
N PHE A 562 10.69 3.52 -24.53
CA PHE A 562 11.32 2.46 -25.31
C PHE A 562 12.82 2.73 -25.56
N VAL A 563 13.19 3.99 -25.77
CA VAL A 563 14.58 4.41 -25.99
C VAL A 563 14.82 5.74 -25.28
N ASP A 564 15.70 5.74 -24.29
CA ASP A 564 16.12 6.96 -23.59
C ASP A 564 16.87 7.92 -24.53
N ILE A 565 16.76 9.23 -24.27
CA ILE A 565 17.51 10.25 -25.00
C ILE A 565 18.87 10.45 -24.33
N GLU A 566 19.94 10.01 -25.01
CA GLU A 566 21.30 10.20 -24.53
C GLU A 566 21.75 11.65 -24.69
N ALA A 567 21.84 12.40 -23.59
CA ALA A 567 22.19 13.83 -23.60
C ALA A 567 23.54 14.15 -24.25
N GLY A 568 24.51 13.23 -24.21
CA GLY A 568 25.79 13.40 -24.89
C GLY A 568 25.71 13.34 -26.42
N LYS A 569 24.73 12.59 -26.95
CA LYS A 569 24.51 12.41 -28.39
C LYS A 569 23.48 13.40 -28.94
N TYR A 570 22.47 13.74 -28.15
CA TYR A 570 21.36 14.62 -28.52
C TYR A 570 21.24 15.86 -27.61
N PRO A 571 22.30 16.71 -27.54
CA PRO A 571 22.33 17.83 -26.61
C PRO A 571 21.27 18.89 -26.92
N LYS A 572 20.94 19.14 -28.20
CA LYS A 572 19.92 20.13 -28.57
C LYS A 572 18.52 19.61 -28.28
N LEU A 573 18.25 18.34 -28.59
CA LEU A 573 16.98 17.70 -28.26
C LEU A 573 16.71 17.74 -26.76
N MET A 574 17.70 17.42 -25.94
CA MET A 574 17.58 17.52 -24.49
C MET A 574 17.36 18.95 -23.99
N ALA A 575 18.07 19.92 -24.56
CA ALA A 575 17.88 21.33 -24.21
C ALA A 575 16.49 21.85 -24.60
N TRP A 576 15.98 21.43 -25.77
CA TRP A 576 14.62 21.74 -26.21
C TRP A 576 13.58 21.07 -25.32
N LEU A 577 13.76 19.79 -24.95
CA LEU A 577 12.82 19.09 -24.07
C LEU A 577 12.72 19.78 -22.70
N LYS A 578 13.86 20.13 -22.09
CA LYS A 578 13.90 20.93 -20.85
C LYS A 578 13.17 22.27 -21.01
N ARG A 579 13.34 22.94 -22.15
CA ARG A 579 12.63 24.21 -22.42
C ARG A 579 11.12 24.01 -22.48
N MET A 580 10.65 22.95 -23.13
CA MET A 580 9.22 22.62 -23.18
C MET A 580 8.66 22.33 -21.77
N GLU A 581 9.43 21.66 -20.92
CA GLU A 581 9.05 21.36 -19.53
C GLU A 581 8.87 22.62 -18.65
N THR A 582 9.49 23.75 -19.02
CA THR A 582 9.33 25.03 -18.30
C THR A 582 8.03 25.78 -18.62
N LEU A 583 7.26 25.35 -19.62
CA LEU A 583 5.99 25.99 -19.94
C LEU A 583 5.00 25.81 -18.78
N PRO A 584 4.27 26.85 -18.35
CA PRO A 584 3.46 26.82 -17.14
C PRO A 584 2.33 25.78 -17.18
N TYR A 585 1.84 25.46 -18.39
CA TYR A 585 0.78 24.48 -18.62
C TYR A 585 1.30 23.07 -18.98
N TYR A 586 2.62 22.86 -19.08
CA TYR A 586 3.19 21.60 -19.56
C TYR A 586 2.84 20.41 -18.67
N GLN A 587 2.96 20.54 -17.35
CA GLN A 587 2.70 19.44 -16.43
C GLN A 587 1.22 19.00 -16.46
N GLU A 588 0.30 19.97 -16.56
CA GLU A 588 -1.15 19.71 -16.64
C GLU A 588 -1.52 19.01 -17.95
N THR A 589 -0.99 19.48 -19.08
CA THR A 589 -1.43 19.08 -20.42
C THR A 589 -0.62 17.95 -21.05
N ASN A 590 0.65 17.80 -20.68
CA ASN A 590 1.55 16.81 -21.27
C ASN A 590 2.19 15.88 -20.22
N GLY A 591 2.77 16.42 -19.16
CA GLY A 591 3.56 15.67 -18.19
C GLY A 591 2.79 14.55 -17.49
N LYS A 592 1.60 14.85 -16.94
CA LYS A 592 0.74 13.85 -16.29
C LYS A 592 0.31 12.73 -17.23
N GLY A 593 -0.10 13.06 -18.46
CA GLY A 593 -0.54 12.07 -19.43
C GLY A 593 0.60 11.19 -19.97
N ALA A 594 1.79 11.75 -20.16
CA ALA A 594 2.99 10.98 -20.50
C ALA A 594 3.35 9.97 -19.40
N GLN A 595 3.28 10.39 -18.14
CA GLN A 595 3.49 9.51 -16.98
C GLN A 595 2.43 8.40 -16.90
N LYS A 596 1.15 8.72 -17.16
CA LYS A 596 0.07 7.72 -17.20
C LYS A 596 0.33 6.66 -18.29
N LEU A 597 0.81 7.05 -19.47
CA LEU A 597 1.18 6.11 -20.52
C LEU A 597 2.35 5.20 -20.09
N LYS A 598 3.39 5.76 -19.43
CA LYS A 598 4.52 5.00 -18.87
C LYS A 598 4.03 3.93 -17.89
N GLU A 599 3.10 4.29 -17.01
CA GLU A 599 2.48 3.36 -16.06
C GLU A 599 1.68 2.26 -16.75
N MET A 600 0.87 2.59 -17.76
CA MET A 600 0.12 1.60 -18.54
C MET A 600 1.04 0.59 -19.25
N ILE A 601 2.16 1.05 -19.82
CA ILE A 601 3.16 0.18 -20.45
C ILE A 601 3.82 -0.72 -19.38
N LYS A 602 4.23 -0.16 -18.23
CA LYS A 602 4.86 -0.92 -17.14
C LYS A 602 3.95 -2.00 -16.57
N MET A 603 2.66 -1.72 -16.36
CA MET A 603 1.69 -2.70 -15.83
C MET A 603 1.57 -3.94 -16.73
N LYS A 604 1.56 -3.76 -18.05
CA LYS A 604 1.49 -4.89 -19.00
C LYS A 604 2.77 -5.73 -19.05
N VAL A 605 3.91 -5.15 -18.72
CA VAL A 605 5.21 -5.85 -18.68
C VAL A 605 5.44 -6.58 -17.33
N SER A 606 4.77 -6.17 -16.25
CA SER A 606 5.05 -6.65 -14.88
C SER A 606 4.21 -7.84 -14.38
N ILE A 607 3.43 -8.51 -15.24
CA ILE A 607 2.58 -9.66 -14.87
C ILE A 607 3.38 -10.91 -14.42
N ILE A 608 4.69 -10.93 -14.64
CA ILE A 608 5.60 -12.03 -14.26
C ILE A 608 5.68 -12.22 -12.73
N GLY A 609 5.49 -11.16 -11.93
CA GLY A 609 5.58 -11.23 -10.46
C GLY A 609 4.42 -12.00 -9.79
N ILE A 610 3.22 -11.98 -10.38
CA ILE A 610 2.04 -12.69 -9.85
C ILE A 610 2.13 -14.19 -10.14
N VAL A 611 2.74 -14.57 -11.27
CA VAL A 611 2.98 -15.97 -11.66
C VAL A 611 3.96 -16.67 -10.72
N ALA A 612 4.96 -15.95 -10.19
CA ALA A 612 5.91 -16.49 -9.21
C ALA A 612 5.26 -16.81 -7.85
N ILE A 613 4.27 -16.01 -7.44
CA ILE A 613 3.49 -16.24 -6.21
C ILE A 613 2.58 -17.46 -6.38
N CYS A 614 1.92 -17.61 -7.53
CA CYS A 614 1.14 -18.81 -7.86
C CYS A 614 2.01 -20.07 -7.93
N TYR A 615 3.23 -19.98 -8.47
CA TYR A 615 4.18 -21.10 -8.50
C TYR A 615 4.65 -21.51 -7.10
N GLY A 616 4.87 -20.56 -6.18
CA GLY A 616 5.19 -20.84 -4.78
C GLY A 616 4.04 -21.54 -4.02
N VAL A 617 2.79 -21.21 -4.33
CA VAL A 617 1.60 -21.89 -3.77
C VAL A 617 1.45 -23.30 -4.36
N ILE A 618 1.79 -23.51 -5.63
CA ILE A 618 1.79 -24.85 -6.27
C ILE A 618 2.89 -25.75 -5.68
N VAL A 619 4.06 -25.21 -5.36
CA VAL A 619 5.13 -25.95 -4.67
C VAL A 619 4.72 -26.31 -3.23
N LEU A 620 4.04 -25.42 -2.50
CA LEU A 620 3.49 -25.73 -1.16
C LEU A 620 2.43 -26.83 -1.19
N ASN A 621 1.60 -26.89 -2.24
CA ASN A 621 0.65 -28.00 -2.45
C ASN A 621 1.31 -29.31 -2.89
N SER A 622 2.54 -29.28 -3.42
CA SER A 622 3.28 -30.49 -3.83
C SER A 622 4.02 -31.19 -2.70
N VAL A 623 4.03 -30.62 -1.48
CA VAL A 623 4.73 -31.18 -0.31
C VAL A 623 3.78 -31.85 0.69
N ASN A 624 2.48 -31.95 0.42
CA ASN A 624 1.56 -32.70 1.28
C ASN A 624 1.02 -33.99 0.63
N ALA A 625 1.08 -35.03 1.48
CA ALA A 625 0.46 -36.35 1.40
C ALA A 625 1.15 -37.41 0.52
N VAL A 626 2.12 -38.11 1.11
CA VAL A 626 2.25 -39.56 0.85
C VAL A 626 1.43 -40.27 1.92
N GLU A 627 0.28 -40.79 1.53
CA GLU A 627 -0.64 -41.56 2.36
C GLU A 627 -0.26 -43.04 2.26
N ILE A 628 0.13 -43.67 3.37
CA ILE A 628 0.21 -45.13 3.50
C ILE A 628 -0.37 -45.49 4.88
N ASP A 629 -1.47 -46.24 4.88
CA ASP A 629 -2.16 -46.84 6.04
C ASP A 629 -2.69 -45.89 7.13
N GLY A 630 -3.41 -44.82 6.73
CA GLY A 630 -4.38 -44.14 7.61
C GLY A 630 -3.81 -43.39 8.82
N THR A 631 -2.49 -43.22 8.94
CA THR A 631 -1.84 -42.45 10.01
C THR A 631 -0.89 -41.41 9.43
N VAL A 632 -1.19 -40.13 9.68
CA VAL A 632 -0.37 -38.99 9.25
C VAL A 632 0.83 -38.87 10.17
N HIS A 633 1.96 -39.45 9.78
CA HIS A 633 3.23 -39.26 10.49
C HIS A 633 3.98 -38.05 9.91
N PHE A 634 3.98 -36.93 10.65
CA PHE A 634 4.95 -35.86 10.45
C PHE A 634 6.30 -36.28 11.04
N PRO A 635 7.43 -36.20 10.30
CA PRO A 635 8.74 -36.34 10.92
C PRO A 635 9.02 -35.14 11.84
N PRO A 636 9.85 -35.29 12.88
CA PRO A 636 10.17 -34.21 13.81
C PRO A 636 11.15 -33.24 13.13
N GLN A 637 10.62 -32.34 12.29
CA GLN A 637 11.38 -31.23 11.71
C GLN A 637 10.52 -29.97 11.63
N ALA A 638 9.82 -29.60 12.71
CA ALA A 638 9.08 -28.33 12.77
C ALA A 638 9.97 -27.08 12.57
N ILE A 639 11.30 -27.22 12.70
CA ILE A 639 12.27 -26.13 12.56
C ILE A 639 12.49 -25.73 11.09
N VAL A 640 12.44 -26.67 10.15
CA VAL A 640 12.77 -26.41 8.74
C VAL A 640 11.65 -25.65 8.01
N PRO A 641 10.37 -26.03 8.12
CA PRO A 641 9.26 -25.27 7.53
C PRO A 641 9.11 -23.87 8.14
N VAL A 642 9.30 -23.73 9.47
CA VAL A 642 9.24 -22.43 10.17
C VAL A 642 10.40 -21.53 9.77
N GLY A 643 11.60 -22.08 9.60
CA GLY A 643 12.75 -21.35 9.04
C GLY A 643 12.49 -20.88 7.62
N LEU A 644 11.93 -21.75 6.76
CA LEU A 644 11.62 -21.42 5.36
C LEU A 644 10.50 -20.37 5.22
N ILE A 645 9.47 -20.42 6.06
CA ILE A 645 8.40 -19.39 6.09
C ILE A 645 8.95 -18.05 6.56
N THR A 646 9.82 -18.06 7.58
CA THR A 646 10.44 -16.84 8.13
C THR A 646 11.37 -16.20 7.10
N ILE A 647 12.24 -17.00 6.48
CA ILE A 647 13.14 -16.56 5.40
C ILE A 647 12.33 -16.09 4.19
N GLY A 648 11.30 -16.83 3.80
CA GLY A 648 10.40 -16.45 2.70
C GLY A 648 9.69 -15.11 2.94
N SER A 649 9.23 -14.86 4.16
CA SER A 649 8.58 -13.60 4.52
C SER A 649 9.54 -12.40 4.45
N ILE A 650 10.78 -12.60 4.90
CA ILE A 650 11.85 -11.59 4.82
C ILE A 650 12.21 -11.30 3.36
N VAL A 651 12.36 -12.34 2.53
CA VAL A 651 12.67 -12.21 1.10
C VAL A 651 11.58 -11.47 0.33
N VAL A 652 10.30 -11.73 0.62
CA VAL A 652 9.17 -11.02 0.01
C VAL A 652 9.18 -9.54 0.40
N LEU A 653 9.44 -9.22 1.67
CA LEU A 653 9.49 -7.84 2.14
C LEU A 653 10.66 -7.06 1.52
N ILE A 654 11.86 -7.66 1.45
CA ILE A 654 13.03 -7.07 0.79
C ILE A 654 12.76 -6.86 -0.70
N SER A 655 12.13 -7.84 -1.37
CA SER A 655 11.76 -7.75 -2.78
C SER A 655 10.72 -6.65 -3.04
N PHE A 656 9.75 -6.47 -2.13
CA PHE A 656 8.78 -5.38 -2.19
C PHE A 656 9.46 -4.01 -2.06
N CYS A 657 10.39 -3.85 -1.10
CA CYS A 657 11.16 -2.62 -0.96
C CYS A 657 12.01 -2.31 -2.20
N GLY A 658 12.63 -3.33 -2.81
CA GLY A 658 13.39 -3.19 -4.06
C GLY A 658 12.50 -2.75 -5.23
N CYS A 659 11.34 -3.39 -5.41
CA CYS A 659 10.37 -3.03 -6.43
C CYS A 659 9.81 -1.62 -6.22
N CYS A 660 9.41 -1.25 -5.00
CA CYS A 660 8.91 0.09 -4.70
C CYS A 660 9.97 1.16 -4.92
N GLY A 661 11.21 0.94 -4.46
CA GLY A 661 12.32 1.88 -4.67
C GLY A 661 12.63 2.09 -6.15
N ALA A 662 12.61 1.02 -6.95
CA ALA A 662 12.82 1.09 -8.39
C ALA A 662 11.65 1.75 -9.15
N ILE A 663 10.40 1.46 -8.78
CA ILE A 663 9.21 2.03 -9.44
C ILE A 663 9.06 3.53 -9.13
N ARG A 664 9.32 3.92 -7.88
CA ARG A 664 9.13 5.29 -7.39
C ARG A 664 10.35 6.19 -7.56
N GLU A 665 11.42 5.67 -8.16
CA GLU A 665 12.69 6.39 -8.36
C GLU A 665 13.15 7.09 -7.06
N ASN A 666 13.06 6.36 -5.93
CA ASN A 666 13.35 6.87 -4.59
C ASN A 666 14.68 6.31 -4.06
N VAL A 667 15.72 7.15 -4.05
CA VAL A 667 17.09 6.82 -3.61
C VAL A 667 17.11 6.13 -2.26
N THR A 668 16.30 6.60 -1.29
CA THR A 668 16.32 6.08 0.07
C THR A 668 15.75 4.66 0.13
N GLU A 669 14.64 4.39 -0.57
CA GLU A 669 14.04 3.06 -0.61
C GLU A 669 14.93 2.06 -1.35
N THR A 670 15.55 2.47 -2.46
CA THR A 670 16.52 1.65 -3.21
C THR A 670 17.78 1.35 -2.39
N MET A 671 18.28 2.32 -1.60
CA MET A 671 19.44 2.11 -0.73
C MET A 671 19.12 1.19 0.46
N CYS A 672 17.92 1.28 1.04
CA CYS A 672 17.48 0.33 2.05
C CYS A 672 17.49 -1.11 1.49
N TYR A 673 16.94 -1.31 0.28
CA TYR A 673 17.01 -2.61 -0.41
C TYR A 673 18.45 -3.10 -0.61
N ALA A 674 19.36 -2.23 -1.07
CA ALA A 674 20.77 -2.59 -1.24
C ALA A 674 21.44 -3.02 0.07
N VAL A 675 21.17 -2.31 1.17
CA VAL A 675 21.73 -2.65 2.49
C VAL A 675 21.22 -4.02 2.95
N PHE A 676 19.91 -4.31 2.80
CA PHE A 676 19.37 -5.61 3.16
C PHE A 676 19.93 -6.75 2.30
N MET A 677 20.11 -6.55 0.99
CA MET A 677 20.76 -7.51 0.09
C MET A 677 22.21 -7.78 0.49
N PHE A 678 22.95 -6.75 0.92
CA PHE A 678 24.33 -6.90 1.37
C PHE A 678 24.43 -7.69 2.68
N ILE A 679 23.51 -7.46 3.62
CA ILE A 679 23.43 -8.21 4.88
C ILE A 679 23.12 -9.70 4.60
N LEU A 680 22.17 -9.99 3.71
CA LEU A 680 21.85 -11.36 3.31
C LEU A 680 23.04 -12.05 2.66
N LEU A 681 23.75 -11.36 1.77
CA LEU A 681 24.94 -11.88 1.11
C LEU A 681 26.05 -12.26 2.10
N ILE A 682 26.27 -11.43 3.13
CA ILE A 682 27.24 -11.73 4.20
C ILE A 682 26.79 -12.97 5.00
N LEU A 683 25.53 -13.00 5.44
CA LEU A 683 24.99 -14.11 6.23
C LEU A 683 25.09 -15.44 5.47
N GLN A 684 24.72 -15.45 4.19
CA GLN A 684 24.81 -16.64 3.34
C GLN A 684 26.25 -17.09 3.12
N SER A 685 27.17 -16.16 2.90
CA SER A 685 28.60 -16.46 2.74
C SER A 685 29.18 -17.08 4.02
N VAL A 686 28.80 -16.56 5.19
CA VAL A 686 29.23 -17.12 6.48
C VAL A 686 28.66 -18.53 6.70
N ILE A 687 27.37 -18.74 6.41
CA ILE A 687 26.74 -20.08 6.52
C ILE A 687 27.42 -21.08 5.58
N LEU A 688 27.69 -20.70 4.33
CA LEU A 688 28.37 -21.55 3.36
C LEU A 688 29.77 -21.94 3.84
N VAL A 689 30.54 -20.99 4.37
CA VAL A 689 31.87 -21.26 4.95
C VAL A 689 31.75 -22.20 6.14
N LEU A 690 30.81 -21.96 7.07
CA LEU A 690 30.60 -22.82 8.24
C LEU A 690 30.22 -24.26 7.87
N LEU A 691 29.36 -24.44 6.84
CA LEU A 691 28.98 -25.75 6.31
C LEU A 691 30.15 -26.44 5.62
N TRP A 692 31.08 -25.69 5.04
CA TRP A 692 32.25 -26.23 4.35
C TRP A 692 33.35 -26.63 5.34
N THR A 693 33.65 -25.80 6.34
CA THR A 693 34.71 -26.03 7.32
C THR A 693 34.36 -27.10 8.34
N ASN A 694 33.08 -27.34 8.61
CA ASN A 694 32.62 -28.27 9.64
C ASN A 694 31.94 -29.53 9.07
N LYS A 695 32.26 -29.95 7.84
CA LYS A 695 31.63 -31.11 7.17
C LYS A 695 31.63 -32.38 8.04
N GLU A 696 32.76 -32.69 8.68
CA GLU A 696 32.90 -33.86 9.56
C GLU A 696 32.06 -33.73 10.83
N LYS A 697 32.11 -32.57 11.52
CA LYS A 697 31.30 -32.32 12.72
C LYS A 697 29.80 -32.38 12.45
N ILE A 698 29.36 -31.91 11.28
CA ILE A 698 27.96 -31.99 10.86
C ILE A 698 27.58 -33.44 10.59
N SER A 699 28.42 -34.19 9.88
CA SER A 699 28.21 -35.63 9.63
C SER A 699 28.11 -36.42 10.94
N ASP A 700 28.97 -36.12 11.92
CA ASP A 700 28.96 -36.77 13.22
C ASP A 700 27.74 -36.36 14.07
N ALA A 701 27.39 -35.08 14.09
CA ALA A 701 26.17 -34.61 14.76
C ALA A 701 24.90 -35.24 14.15
N MET A 702 24.86 -35.43 12.83
CA MET A 702 23.75 -36.13 12.17
C MET A 702 23.76 -37.64 12.44
N GLY A 703 24.95 -38.26 12.57
CA GLY A 703 25.09 -39.64 13.02
C GLY A 703 24.55 -39.85 14.44
N GLN A 704 24.80 -38.91 15.35
CA GLN A 704 24.28 -38.92 16.72
C GLN A 704 22.74 -38.86 16.79
N VAL A 705 22.07 -38.30 15.77
CA VAL A 705 20.60 -38.33 15.68
C VAL A 705 20.09 -39.77 15.52
N ILE A 706 20.77 -40.58 14.69
CA ILE A 706 20.40 -41.99 14.50
C ILE A 706 20.75 -42.81 15.75
N GLU A 707 21.88 -42.55 16.38
CA GLU A 707 22.27 -43.22 17.63
C GLU A 707 21.30 -42.90 18.78
N SER A 708 20.90 -41.63 18.94
CA SER A 708 19.92 -41.21 19.96
C SER A 708 18.49 -41.68 19.68
N ALA A 709 18.13 -41.91 18.41
CA ALA A 709 16.88 -42.58 18.05
C ALA A 709 16.93 -44.07 18.39
N TRP A 710 18.09 -44.73 18.23
CA TRP A 710 18.28 -46.13 18.57
C TRP A 710 18.29 -46.41 20.07
N GLU A 711 18.86 -45.51 20.87
CA GLU A 711 18.79 -45.61 22.33
C GLU A 711 17.34 -45.67 22.83
N ARG A 712 16.40 -45.05 22.12
CA ARG A 712 14.96 -45.12 22.45
C ARG A 712 14.36 -46.48 22.08
N GLU A 713 14.76 -47.07 20.95
CA GLU A 713 14.36 -48.44 20.55
C GLU A 713 14.79 -49.49 21.57
N SER A 714 15.94 -49.29 22.22
CA SER A 714 16.40 -50.17 23.29
C SER A 714 15.47 -50.18 24.51
N ARG A 715 14.76 -49.07 24.74
CA ARG A 715 13.83 -48.87 25.88
C ARG A 715 12.38 -49.19 25.53
N GLU A 716 11.94 -48.92 24.30
CA GLU A 716 10.58 -49.11 23.82
C GLU A 716 10.60 -49.61 22.36
N ALA A 717 9.96 -50.75 22.06
CA ALA A 717 10.04 -51.37 20.74
C ALA A 717 9.15 -50.66 19.71
N GLY A 718 9.66 -50.42 18.50
CA GLY A 718 8.91 -49.87 17.35
C GLY A 718 9.18 -48.38 17.03
N VAL A 719 9.97 -47.68 17.85
CA VAL A 719 10.33 -46.26 17.68
C VAL A 719 11.24 -46.03 16.46
N PHE A 720 12.08 -47.02 16.14
CA PHE A 720 13.06 -46.97 15.06
C PHE A 720 12.52 -47.49 13.72
N GLU A 721 11.32 -48.07 13.71
CA GLU A 721 10.72 -48.72 12.56
C GLU A 721 10.52 -47.78 11.37
N ALA A 722 10.07 -46.55 11.63
CA ALA A 722 9.86 -45.53 10.60
C ALA A 722 11.17 -45.14 9.89
N ILE A 723 12.27 -45.07 10.64
CA ILE A 723 13.60 -44.74 10.12
C ILE A 723 14.08 -45.86 9.20
N GLN A 724 13.92 -47.12 9.61
CA GLN A 724 14.31 -48.29 8.83
C GLN A 724 13.53 -48.41 7.52
N LYS A 725 12.21 -48.19 7.57
CA LYS A 725 11.33 -48.21 6.41
C LYS A 725 11.65 -47.07 5.42
N SER A 726 11.90 -45.87 5.94
CA SER A 726 12.19 -44.69 5.11
C SER A 726 13.56 -44.76 4.42
N LEU A 727 14.59 -45.22 5.14
CA LEU A 727 15.96 -45.26 4.61
C LEU A 727 16.33 -46.62 3.99
N LYS A 728 15.44 -47.63 4.08
CA LYS A 728 15.73 -49.03 3.74
C LYS A 728 17.01 -49.52 4.42
N CYS A 729 17.05 -49.43 5.74
CA CYS A 729 18.22 -49.74 6.56
C CYS A 729 17.82 -50.60 7.77
N CYS A 730 18.78 -51.21 8.45
CA CYS A 730 18.51 -52.04 9.63
C CYS A 730 19.53 -51.77 10.75
N GLY A 731 19.05 -51.47 11.95
CA GLY A 731 19.88 -51.11 13.10
C GLY A 731 20.73 -49.86 12.87
N VAL A 732 21.50 -49.42 13.86
CA VAL A 732 22.44 -48.28 13.70
C VAL A 732 23.55 -48.66 12.73
N ASN A 733 24.16 -49.81 12.98
CA ASN A 733 25.28 -50.40 12.26
C ASN A 733 24.87 -51.64 11.47
N GLY A 734 23.76 -52.29 11.82
CA GLY A 734 23.22 -53.45 11.10
C GLY A 734 22.26 -54.27 11.95
N VAL A 735 21.83 -55.41 11.40
CA VAL A 735 20.98 -56.40 12.11
C VAL A 735 21.58 -56.89 13.44
N VAL A 736 22.90 -56.83 13.59
CA VAL A 736 23.63 -57.22 14.81
C VAL A 736 23.22 -56.39 16.04
N ASP A 737 22.76 -55.15 15.86
CA ASP A 737 22.38 -54.29 16.98
C ASP A 737 21.13 -54.81 17.69
N TYR A 738 20.21 -55.47 16.97
CA TYR A 738 19.03 -56.14 17.55
C TYR A 738 19.42 -57.35 18.41
N GLY A 739 20.45 -58.09 17.97
CA GLY A 739 21.03 -59.19 18.76
C GLY A 739 21.65 -58.71 20.07
N ALA A 740 22.25 -57.52 20.08
CA ALA A 740 22.86 -56.93 21.28
C ALA A 740 21.83 -56.50 22.35
N ILE A 741 20.61 -56.15 21.93
CA ILE A 741 19.49 -55.82 22.85
C ILE A 741 18.52 -57.00 23.04
N LEU A 742 18.89 -58.22 22.61
CA LEU A 742 18.08 -59.45 22.71
C LEU A 742 16.67 -59.33 22.09
N LYS A 743 16.51 -58.53 21.03
CA LYS A 743 15.25 -58.38 20.29
C LYS A 743 15.37 -59.03 18.90
N LEU A 744 14.24 -59.52 18.38
CA LEU A 744 14.15 -59.95 16.98
C LEU A 744 14.08 -58.72 16.07
N PRO A 745 14.80 -58.69 14.94
CA PRO A 745 14.72 -57.58 13.99
C PRO A 745 13.31 -57.53 13.36
N PRO A 746 12.70 -56.34 13.25
CA PRO A 746 11.36 -56.18 12.67
C PRO A 746 11.37 -56.37 11.14
N PRO A 747 10.21 -56.64 10.49
CA PRO A 747 10.12 -56.77 9.04
C PRO A 747 10.65 -55.55 8.25
N SER A 748 10.64 -54.35 8.84
CA SER A 748 11.19 -53.13 8.24
C SER A 748 12.71 -53.18 7.98
N CYS A 749 13.42 -54.17 8.53
CA CYS A 749 14.85 -54.40 8.33
C CYS A 749 15.20 -55.16 7.04
N CYS A 750 14.22 -55.67 6.30
CA CYS A 750 14.46 -56.53 5.13
C CYS A 750 13.52 -56.18 3.96
N GLU A 751 13.85 -56.67 2.76
CA GLU A 751 13.16 -56.28 1.52
C GLU A 751 11.83 -57.03 1.27
N ASN A 752 11.63 -58.17 1.93
CA ASN A 752 10.41 -58.99 1.87
C ASN A 752 9.91 -59.29 3.30
N ASP A 753 8.61 -59.56 3.50
CA ASP A 753 7.97 -59.86 4.81
C ASP A 753 8.56 -61.06 5.59
N SER A 754 9.53 -61.78 5.00
CA SER A 754 10.31 -62.85 5.62
C SER A 754 11.78 -62.45 5.72
N CYS A 755 12.16 -61.89 6.88
CA CYS A 755 13.54 -61.56 7.19
C CYS A 755 14.40 -62.82 7.38
N ILE A 756 15.18 -63.18 6.36
CA ILE A 756 16.22 -64.22 6.42
C ILE A 756 17.62 -63.57 6.43
N THR A 757 18.61 -64.27 6.97
CA THR A 757 19.99 -63.78 7.18
C THR A 757 20.68 -63.20 5.93
N ALA A 758 20.22 -63.53 4.73
CA ALA A 758 20.77 -63.03 3.47
C ALA A 758 20.10 -61.75 2.93
N ASN A 759 18.99 -61.27 3.53
CA ASN A 759 18.17 -60.17 2.99
C ASN A 759 18.00 -58.97 3.96
N PHE A 760 18.93 -58.81 4.90
CA PHE A 760 18.92 -57.66 5.80
C PHE A 760 19.57 -56.44 5.15
N TYR A 761 18.97 -55.26 5.33
CA TYR A 761 19.58 -54.01 4.91
C TYR A 761 20.80 -53.65 5.77
N GLY A 762 21.70 -52.83 5.23
CA GLY A 762 22.84 -52.28 5.98
C GLY A 762 22.44 -51.24 7.04
N GLY A 763 23.39 -50.84 7.89
CA GLY A 763 23.15 -49.91 9.00
C GLY A 763 22.57 -48.53 8.61
N CYS A 764 21.63 -48.05 9.43
CA CYS A 764 20.94 -46.78 9.22
C CYS A 764 21.83 -45.55 9.38
N ARG A 765 22.85 -45.59 10.25
CA ARG A 765 23.72 -44.44 10.49
C ARG A 765 24.44 -44.01 9.22
N ARG A 766 25.05 -44.97 8.51
CA ARG A 766 25.80 -44.67 7.29
C ARG A 766 24.89 -44.20 6.16
N LYS A 767 23.76 -44.88 5.95
CA LYS A 767 22.77 -44.46 4.95
C LYS A 767 22.19 -43.07 5.21
N PHE A 768 21.92 -42.74 6.47
CA PHE A 768 21.43 -41.42 6.85
C PHE A 768 22.48 -40.33 6.60
N ILE A 769 23.73 -40.58 6.99
CA ILE A 769 24.86 -39.69 6.71
C ILE A 769 25.02 -39.50 5.20
N ASP A 770 24.97 -40.56 4.40
CA ASP A 770 25.11 -40.49 2.94
C ASP A 770 23.95 -39.68 2.29
N LEU A 771 22.72 -39.83 2.78
CA LEU A 771 21.56 -39.06 2.31
C LEU A 771 21.68 -37.55 2.63
N VAL A 772 22.09 -37.23 3.87
CA VAL A 772 22.22 -35.85 4.34
C VAL A 772 23.42 -35.16 3.71
N THR A 773 24.55 -35.86 3.56
CA THR A 773 25.76 -35.34 2.90
C THR A 773 25.56 -35.13 1.41
N GLY A 774 24.85 -36.03 0.72
CA GLY A 774 24.44 -35.84 -0.68
C GLY A 774 23.53 -34.62 -0.87
N SER A 775 22.61 -34.38 0.07
CA SER A 775 21.72 -33.21 0.03
C SER A 775 22.44 -31.89 0.33
N THR A 776 23.41 -31.90 1.26
CA THR A 776 24.22 -30.71 1.58
C THR A 776 25.20 -30.36 0.46
N ASP A 777 25.72 -31.34 -0.28
CA ASP A 777 26.61 -31.05 -1.42
C ASP A 777 25.84 -30.37 -2.58
N ASN A 778 24.57 -30.74 -2.84
CA ASN A 778 23.71 -30.01 -3.77
C ASN A 778 23.34 -28.60 -3.28
N ALA A 779 23.11 -28.45 -1.97
CA ALA A 779 22.78 -27.16 -1.36
C ALA A 779 23.94 -26.15 -1.46
N LYS A 780 25.21 -26.60 -1.47
CA LYS A 780 26.39 -25.73 -1.63
C LYS A 780 26.43 -25.05 -3.00
N TYR A 781 26.21 -25.81 -4.07
CA TYR A 781 26.19 -25.26 -5.42
C TYR A 781 25.00 -24.32 -5.64
N PHE A 782 23.84 -24.66 -5.07
CA PHE A 782 22.68 -23.78 -5.07
C PHE A 782 22.95 -22.47 -4.32
N SER A 783 23.56 -22.54 -3.13
CA SER A 783 23.93 -21.36 -2.33
C SER A 783 24.97 -20.47 -3.03
N LEU A 784 25.97 -21.05 -3.70
CA LEU A 784 26.92 -20.31 -4.55
C LEU A 784 26.22 -19.56 -5.70
N GLY A 785 25.24 -20.21 -6.36
CA GLY A 785 24.43 -19.57 -7.40
C GLY A 785 23.60 -18.42 -6.85
N LEU A 786 23.01 -18.57 -5.66
CA LEU A 786 22.20 -17.54 -5.02
C LEU A 786 23.03 -16.31 -4.62
N ILE A 787 24.21 -16.52 -4.01
CA ILE A 787 25.16 -15.45 -3.67
C ILE A 787 25.57 -14.65 -4.92
N ALA A 788 25.80 -15.32 -6.05
CA ALA A 788 26.15 -14.64 -7.30
C ALA A 788 25.00 -13.75 -7.81
N VAL A 789 23.75 -14.23 -7.74
CA VAL A 789 22.57 -13.45 -8.13
C VAL A 789 22.34 -12.27 -7.17
N GLU A 790 22.50 -12.47 -5.87
CA GLU A 790 22.34 -11.41 -4.87
C GLU A 790 23.41 -10.32 -5.01
N LEU A 791 24.66 -10.71 -5.30
CA LEU A 791 25.74 -9.76 -5.57
C LEU A 791 25.42 -8.88 -6.79
N ILE A 792 24.92 -9.50 -7.86
CA ILE A 792 24.48 -8.79 -9.06
C ILE A 792 23.33 -7.82 -8.70
N GLY A 793 22.33 -8.28 -7.96
CA GLY A 793 21.20 -7.45 -7.50
C GLY A 793 21.63 -6.26 -6.64
N PHE A 794 22.57 -6.46 -5.71
CA PHE A 794 23.17 -5.42 -4.90
C PHE A 794 23.89 -4.36 -5.74
N ILE A 795 24.74 -4.79 -6.68
CA ILE A 795 25.46 -3.89 -7.60
C ILE A 795 24.47 -3.05 -8.41
N PHE A 796 23.42 -3.67 -8.97
CA PHE A 796 22.39 -2.95 -9.71
C PHE A 796 21.61 -1.96 -8.83
N ALA A 797 21.28 -2.31 -7.59
CA ALA A 797 20.60 -1.41 -6.65
C ALA A 797 21.46 -0.18 -6.32
N CYS A 798 22.75 -0.36 -6.06
CA CYS A 798 23.69 0.74 -5.83
C CYS A 798 23.85 1.62 -7.07
N CYS A 799 23.99 1.02 -8.25
CA CYS A 799 24.05 1.74 -9.53
C CYS A 799 22.77 2.55 -9.79
N LEU A 800 21.60 1.95 -9.57
CA LEU A 800 20.30 2.60 -9.74
C LEU A 800 20.11 3.75 -8.76
N ALA A 801 20.42 3.56 -7.47
CA ALA A 801 20.34 4.61 -6.46
C ALA A 801 21.27 5.78 -6.79
N ASN A 802 22.49 5.51 -7.25
CA ASN A 802 23.44 6.54 -7.65
C ASN A 802 22.97 7.28 -8.91
N ASN A 803 22.38 6.56 -9.88
CA ASN A 803 21.78 7.15 -11.07
C ASN A 803 20.62 8.09 -10.71
N ILE A 804 19.66 7.64 -9.90
CA ILE A 804 18.54 8.46 -9.41
C ILE A 804 19.06 9.70 -8.68
N ARG A 805 20.08 9.56 -7.83
CA ARG A 805 20.69 10.67 -7.08
C ARG A 805 21.35 11.69 -8.01
N ASN A 806 22.03 11.22 -9.05
CA ASN A 806 22.65 12.05 -10.07
C ASN A 806 21.60 12.73 -10.97
N TYR A 807 20.52 12.04 -11.33
CA TYR A 807 19.39 12.60 -12.06
C TYR A 807 18.72 13.73 -11.28
N LYS A 808 18.40 13.50 -9.99
CA LYS A 808 17.83 14.55 -9.11
C LYS A 808 18.78 15.74 -8.97
N ARG A 809 20.09 15.52 -8.78
CA ARG A 809 21.07 16.61 -8.74
C ARG A 809 21.16 17.41 -10.04
N ARG A 810 20.98 16.78 -11.21
CA ARG A 810 21.04 17.43 -12.54
C ARG A 810 19.76 18.17 -12.94
N ASN A 811 18.67 18.00 -12.18
CA ASN A 811 17.38 18.66 -12.42
C ASN A 811 17.00 19.66 -11.32
N ILE A 812 17.81 19.79 -10.27
CA ILE A 812 17.69 20.83 -9.23
C ILE A 812 18.47 22.11 -9.61
N TYR A 813 19.30 22.04 -10.66
CA TYR A 813 19.91 23.18 -11.36
C TYR A 813 19.41 23.18 -12.80
#